data_AF-A0A2V6A683-F1
#
_entry.id   AF-A0A2V6A683-F1
#
_cell.length_a   1.000
_cell.length_b   1.000
_cell.length_c   1.000
_cell.angle_alpha   90.00
_cell.angle_beta   90.00
_cell.angle_gamma   90.00
#
_symmetry.space_group_name_H-M   'P 1'
#
loop_
_entity.id
_entity.type
_entity.pdbx_description
1 polymer ?
#
loop_
_entity_poly.entity_id
_entity_poly.type
_entity_poly.pdbx_seq_one_letter_code
_entity_poly.pdbx_strand_id
1 'polypeptide(L)'
;MTVSAQKSPDTTRLLRFPTTNGTQIVFCYAGELYTVAKEGGIARRLTSGPGYTSFPRFSPDGSQIAFTSQYDGNTEVYVMPAEGGAPKRLTITATLGRDDISDRMGPNNIVMAWQNTKPLVVFRTRMKSFDSFIGQLYTVGLDAELPQQMPVPRGGFVSFSPDDSKMAYNRVFREFRTWKHYRGGMADDVWIHDFKTGKTENLTNDPAQDICPMWGPDNRIYFLSDRDGRMNLFSIDLTSKETKQLTTFKDFDIKFPSIGKDSIVFEQAGYIWRYDLATGQTAPVPIEIKEDFASGRSALVDASKHVESVSPAPDGQRVIAVARGDIYSVPGKDGTPRNLTRTSNAHERDAVWSPDGKWIAYNSDVTGENELYVRSQDGKGEPQQLTKAADTYYYQAIWSPDSKKLLWADRLQRLRYVDVASKAITRVDQDKYGEIRGYDWSPDSQWIAWSRPEENGGEKVYLFSTADKKPVAVTDDWYSASNPTFSDDGKYLLLTSSRDFKPIFGQTDFSNVYRDMDRVYLITLAKETESPLAPRSDEVGQARKKKEKDKDVDEQKSQDKKGESKEAKEKKPVQVKVDTDGIHDRLVALEIQPADYSDLRLVDDRIFYLRRTVADEKDEEEELGEPDKRKYHLCAYSLEDRKEKVLGDVNKYEITRDGKKMLVKIDKDYAVIDLPKDKIEIKDEKTGKDYKLKLEGLDMRLDRHAEWSQIYTECWRQMRDFFYAPNMNGVDWKAMRDKYAALVPFVNHRNDLTYLVGELIGELNSGHTYVAGGERPETPRIKLGLLGAEFSRDPASRAYRIDRILPGENWNKQTRSPLREIGLNVKEGDYLLAINGAPVSTLPNLYDALIGTADKQVILRVNSKPNDNGARDITVVPTADEAPLYYRAWVQKNIDEVTKKTGGEVGYVHIPDMGQPGLNEFTKLYFPQIRKKALIVDVRGNGGGFVSPLVIERLQRALVMIDMFRNGVPDTNPPKTFTGPMVALIDEFSASDGDIFPFRFKTLGLGKLIGKRTWGGVVGIRDPLPLTDGGNLFKPEFAPYSKEGKGWIIEGHGVDPDIFVDNDPAKEFRGEDQQLDRAIQEIQEELKTKRYDLPPIPPYPDHPMKGS
;
A
#
# COMPACT_ATOMS: atom_id res chain seq x y z
N MET A 1 24.59 37.65 3.22
CA MET A 1 23.64 37.72 2.09
C MET A 1 22.87 36.42 2.07
N THR A 2 21.53 36.46 2.07
CA THR A 2 20.70 35.25 1.93
C THR A 2 20.93 34.66 0.54
N VAL A 3 21.59 33.51 0.48
CA VAL A 3 21.81 32.76 -0.77
C VAL A 3 20.49 32.04 -1.09
N SER A 4 19.89 32.34 -2.25
CA SER A 4 18.69 31.65 -2.74
C SER A 4 18.97 31.10 -4.13
N ALA A 5 18.56 29.85 -4.36
CA ALA A 5 18.75 29.15 -5.62
C ALA A 5 17.87 29.68 -6.76
N GLN A 6 16.82 30.45 -6.45
CA GLN A 6 15.98 31.10 -7.47
C GLN A 6 16.73 32.14 -8.32
N LYS A 7 17.96 32.52 -7.93
CA LYS A 7 18.81 33.47 -8.66
C LYS A 7 20.00 32.81 -9.39
N SER A 8 20.03 31.48 -9.48
CA SER A 8 21.09 30.71 -10.16
C SER A 8 20.96 30.74 -11.70
N PRO A 9 22.06 30.48 -12.45
CA PRO A 9 22.03 30.36 -13.92
C PRO A 9 20.98 29.37 -14.42
N ASP A 10 20.41 29.61 -15.60
CA ASP A 10 19.42 28.73 -16.24
C ASP A 10 20.09 27.46 -16.81
N THR A 11 20.44 26.54 -15.92
CA THR A 11 21.11 25.26 -16.23
C THR A 11 20.25 24.06 -15.81
N THR A 12 20.62 22.85 -16.21
CA THR A 12 19.85 21.62 -15.91
C THR A 12 19.61 21.47 -14.40
N ARG A 13 18.39 21.09 -14.01
CA ARG A 13 17.98 20.81 -12.63
C ARG A 13 17.55 19.36 -12.45
N LEU A 14 17.18 19.00 -11.22
CA LEU A 14 16.91 17.64 -10.74
C LEU A 14 18.15 16.73 -10.84
N LEU A 15 19.33 17.31 -10.63
CA LEU A 15 20.60 16.60 -10.53
C LEU A 15 20.76 16.04 -9.11
N ARG A 16 20.82 14.72 -8.96
CA ARG A 16 20.69 14.04 -7.65
C ARG A 16 21.89 13.19 -7.29
N PHE A 17 22.01 12.84 -6.01
CA PHE A 17 23.03 11.93 -5.46
C PHE A 17 24.49 12.27 -5.88
N PRO A 18 24.96 13.53 -5.74
CA PRO A 18 26.29 13.91 -6.20
C PRO A 18 27.42 13.31 -5.34
N THR A 19 28.59 13.13 -5.95
CA THR A 19 29.87 12.80 -5.30
C THR A 19 31.04 13.47 -6.02
N THR A 20 32.17 13.68 -5.35
CA THR A 20 33.35 14.32 -5.95
C THR A 20 34.66 13.71 -5.49
N ASN A 21 35.65 13.70 -6.39
CA ASN A 21 37.05 13.38 -6.07
C ASN A 21 37.94 14.64 -5.94
N GLY A 22 37.34 15.85 -5.96
CA GLY A 22 38.05 17.14 -5.93
C GLY A 22 38.46 17.69 -7.30
N THR A 23 38.23 16.94 -8.38
CA THR A 23 38.45 17.40 -9.78
C THR A 23 37.21 17.22 -10.66
N GLN A 24 36.46 16.16 -10.41
CA GLN A 24 35.23 15.80 -11.11
C GLN A 24 34.08 15.64 -10.11
N ILE A 25 32.86 15.79 -10.62
CA ILE A 25 31.62 15.50 -9.91
C ILE A 25 30.86 14.45 -10.70
N VAL A 26 30.41 13.39 -10.00
CA VAL A 26 29.52 12.37 -10.57
C VAL A 26 28.16 12.47 -9.87
N PHE A 27 27.09 12.38 -10.64
CA PHE A 27 25.73 12.53 -10.13
C PHE A 27 24.73 11.72 -10.98
N CYS A 28 23.51 11.57 -10.49
CA CYS A 28 22.40 10.94 -11.18
C CYS A 28 21.48 11.98 -11.83
N TYR A 29 21.06 11.71 -13.06
CA TYR A 29 19.98 12.45 -13.73
C TYR A 29 19.20 11.51 -14.65
N ALA A 30 17.86 11.59 -14.64
CA ALA A 30 16.99 10.78 -15.48
C ALA A 30 17.28 9.26 -15.44
N GLY A 31 17.67 8.74 -14.26
CA GLY A 31 18.00 7.32 -14.04
C GLY A 31 19.42 6.90 -14.39
N GLU A 32 20.29 7.83 -14.77
CA GLU A 32 21.64 7.52 -15.26
C GLU A 32 22.71 8.36 -14.56
N LEU A 33 23.95 7.87 -14.53
CA LEU A 33 25.09 8.59 -13.98
C LEU A 33 25.76 9.46 -15.04
N TYR A 34 26.15 10.65 -14.63
CA TYR A 34 26.89 11.62 -15.43
C TYR A 34 28.12 12.11 -14.67
N THR A 35 29.15 12.52 -15.40
CA THR A 35 30.35 13.17 -14.87
C THR A 35 30.56 14.54 -15.46
N VAL A 36 31.06 15.48 -14.67
CA VAL A 36 31.40 16.85 -15.08
C VAL A 36 32.64 17.34 -14.31
N ALA A 37 33.34 18.34 -14.84
CA ALA A 37 34.41 19.01 -14.09
C ALA A 37 33.85 19.73 -12.85
N LYS A 38 34.67 19.91 -11.81
CA LYS A 38 34.24 20.54 -10.56
C LYS A 38 33.71 21.98 -10.70
N GLU A 39 34.10 22.68 -11.76
CA GLU A 39 33.64 24.04 -12.05
C GLU A 39 32.39 24.07 -12.94
N GLY A 40 31.88 22.90 -13.35
CA GLY A 40 30.72 22.76 -14.23
C GLY A 40 31.07 22.60 -15.72
N GLY A 41 30.08 22.85 -16.57
CA GLY A 41 30.14 22.67 -18.02
C GLY A 41 29.18 21.60 -18.54
N ILE A 42 29.49 21.04 -19.71
CA ILE A 42 28.69 19.97 -20.32
C ILE A 42 29.05 18.65 -19.63
N ALA A 43 28.05 17.98 -19.05
CA ALA A 43 28.23 16.69 -18.42
C ALA A 43 28.23 15.56 -19.46
N ARG A 44 29.00 14.50 -19.18
CA ARG A 44 29.09 13.28 -19.99
C ARG A 44 28.43 12.12 -19.27
N ARG A 45 27.55 11.39 -19.96
CA ARG A 45 26.91 10.17 -19.46
C ARG A 45 27.94 9.05 -19.24
N LEU A 46 27.84 8.34 -18.13
CA LEU A 46 28.72 7.23 -17.73
C LEU A 46 28.03 5.86 -17.82
N THR A 47 26.72 5.81 -17.60
CA THR A 47 25.94 4.58 -17.59
C THR A 47 24.87 4.61 -18.65
N SER A 48 24.53 3.43 -19.18
CA SER A 48 23.43 3.26 -20.11
C SER A 48 22.85 1.87 -19.93
N GLY A 49 21.58 1.77 -19.57
CA GLY A 49 20.93 0.47 -19.41
C GLY A 49 19.49 0.58 -18.93
N PRO A 50 18.74 -0.53 -18.93
CA PRO A 50 17.41 -0.55 -18.33
C PRO A 50 17.51 -0.42 -16.80
N GLY A 51 16.48 0.18 -16.19
CA GLY A 51 16.40 0.39 -14.75
C GLY A 51 16.96 1.75 -14.29
N TYR A 52 17.23 1.88 -12.99
CA TYR A 52 17.68 3.14 -12.39
C TYR A 52 19.05 3.00 -11.72
N THR A 53 19.96 3.91 -12.05
CA THR A 53 21.32 3.96 -11.49
C THR A 53 21.51 5.16 -10.55
N SER A 54 22.05 4.91 -9.36
CA SER A 54 22.08 5.89 -8.27
C SER A 54 23.24 5.69 -7.27
N PHE A 55 23.37 6.63 -6.33
CA PHE A 55 24.35 6.62 -5.23
C PHE A 55 25.81 6.34 -5.65
N PRO A 56 26.38 7.11 -6.59
CA PRO A 56 27.79 6.98 -6.92
C PRO A 56 28.70 7.38 -5.75
N ARG A 57 29.82 6.67 -5.59
CA ARG A 57 30.92 7.00 -4.66
C ARG A 57 32.27 6.73 -5.30
N PHE A 58 33.14 7.73 -5.35
CA PHE A 58 34.53 7.55 -5.75
C PHE A 58 35.30 6.69 -4.74
N SER A 59 36.18 5.83 -5.25
CA SER A 59 37.21 5.19 -4.42
C SER A 59 38.16 6.24 -3.81
N PRO A 60 38.88 5.94 -2.72
CA PRO A 60 39.76 6.90 -2.05
C PRO A 60 40.85 7.50 -2.96
N ASP A 61 41.31 6.72 -3.94
CA ASP A 61 42.28 7.14 -4.97
C ASP A 61 41.64 7.86 -6.18
N GLY A 62 40.31 7.92 -6.23
CA GLY A 62 39.53 8.52 -7.31
C GLY A 62 39.51 7.73 -8.62
N SER A 63 40.07 6.50 -8.67
CA SER A 63 40.21 5.72 -9.90
C SER A 63 38.95 4.92 -10.29
N GLN A 64 38.07 4.64 -9.34
CA GLN A 64 36.85 3.85 -9.52
C GLN A 64 35.62 4.56 -8.95
N ILE A 65 34.45 4.16 -9.45
CA ILE A 65 33.14 4.57 -8.94
C ILE A 65 32.37 3.31 -8.56
N ALA A 66 31.98 3.19 -7.29
CA ALA A 66 30.96 2.25 -6.85
C ALA A 66 29.58 2.91 -6.92
N PHE A 67 28.55 2.16 -7.31
CA PHE A 67 27.19 2.69 -7.47
C PHE A 67 26.14 1.58 -7.38
N THR A 68 24.88 1.97 -7.20
CA THR A 68 23.72 1.06 -7.15
C THR A 68 23.01 1.06 -8.51
N SER A 69 22.75 -0.11 -9.09
CA SER A 69 22.09 -0.23 -10.40
C SER A 69 21.29 -1.52 -10.56
N GLN A 70 20.59 -1.65 -11.69
CA GLN A 70 19.65 -2.74 -12.01
C GLN A 70 19.98 -3.43 -13.34
N TYR A 71 21.24 -3.36 -13.81
CA TYR A 71 21.67 -3.93 -15.10
C TYR A 71 21.22 -5.39 -15.30
N ASP A 72 21.34 -6.20 -14.25
CA ASP A 72 21.04 -7.64 -14.28
C ASP A 72 19.70 -7.98 -13.59
N GLY A 73 18.75 -7.04 -13.58
CA GLY A 73 17.41 -7.23 -13.03
C GLY A 73 17.27 -6.78 -11.57
N ASN A 74 18.03 -7.39 -10.64
CA ASN A 74 17.95 -7.01 -9.22
C ASN A 74 18.75 -5.73 -8.93
N THR A 75 18.37 -5.01 -7.86
CA THR A 75 19.11 -3.80 -7.45
C THR A 75 20.36 -4.21 -6.70
N GLU A 76 21.54 -3.89 -7.23
CA GLU A 76 22.82 -4.44 -6.78
C GLU A 76 23.92 -3.37 -6.78
N VAL A 77 25.01 -3.66 -6.08
CA VAL A 77 26.21 -2.84 -6.08
C VAL A 77 27.08 -3.20 -7.28
N TYR A 78 27.51 -2.19 -8.02
CA TYR A 78 28.44 -2.29 -9.14
C TYR A 78 29.63 -1.37 -8.93
N VAL A 79 30.72 -1.65 -9.64
CA VAL A 79 31.91 -0.81 -9.73
C VAL A 79 32.35 -0.65 -11.18
N MET A 80 32.90 0.52 -11.53
CA MET A 80 33.50 0.79 -12.85
C MET A 80 34.68 1.78 -12.72
N PRO A 81 35.55 1.90 -13.74
CA PRO A 81 36.54 2.98 -13.79
C PRO A 81 35.88 4.36 -13.72
N ALA A 82 36.54 5.33 -13.07
CA ALA A 82 36.01 6.69 -12.91
C ALA A 82 35.76 7.42 -14.24
N GLU A 83 36.52 7.08 -15.27
CA GLU A 83 36.35 7.61 -16.62
C GLU A 83 35.19 6.94 -17.39
N GLY A 84 34.56 5.91 -16.82
CA GLY A 84 33.57 5.05 -17.46
C GLY A 84 34.18 3.77 -18.02
N GLY A 85 33.33 2.81 -18.41
CA GLY A 85 33.75 1.50 -18.91
C GLY A 85 32.75 0.40 -18.52
N ALA A 86 33.15 -0.86 -18.71
CA ALA A 86 32.32 -2.00 -18.36
C ALA A 86 32.10 -2.08 -16.84
N PRO A 87 30.84 -2.09 -16.36
CA PRO A 87 30.56 -2.26 -14.94
C PRO A 87 30.76 -3.71 -14.49
N LYS A 88 31.24 -3.90 -13.26
CA LYS A 88 31.35 -5.19 -12.58
C LYS A 88 30.38 -5.25 -11.42
N ARG A 89 29.52 -6.26 -11.37
CA ARG A 89 28.62 -6.55 -10.24
C ARG A 89 29.41 -7.07 -9.05
N LEU A 90 29.10 -6.57 -7.85
CA LEU A 90 29.74 -6.97 -6.60
C LEU A 90 28.80 -7.75 -5.65
N THR A 91 27.49 -7.58 -5.77
CA THR A 91 26.50 -8.22 -4.87
C THR A 91 25.48 -9.05 -5.64
N ILE A 92 24.99 -10.12 -5.01
CA ILE A 92 23.91 -10.98 -5.52
C ILE A 92 22.98 -11.24 -4.35
N THR A 93 21.79 -10.65 -4.41
CA THR A 93 20.82 -10.67 -3.30
C THR A 93 19.42 -11.02 -3.79
N ALA A 94 18.57 -11.40 -2.84
CA ALA A 94 17.17 -11.70 -3.09
C ALA A 94 16.40 -10.46 -3.55
N THR A 95 15.37 -10.69 -4.37
CA THR A 95 14.40 -9.63 -4.70
C THR A 95 13.57 -9.33 -3.45
N LEU A 96 13.50 -8.07 -3.06
CA LEU A 96 12.65 -7.64 -1.95
C LEU A 96 11.35 -7.05 -2.49
N GLY A 97 10.24 -7.20 -1.75
CA GLY A 97 8.95 -6.60 -2.12
C GLY A 97 8.96 -5.07 -2.15
N ARG A 98 9.94 -4.42 -1.49
CA ARG A 98 10.10 -2.96 -1.40
C ARG A 98 11.50 -2.52 -1.84
N ASP A 99 11.76 -2.59 -3.14
CA ASP A 99 13.07 -2.37 -3.77
C ASP A 99 13.06 -1.31 -4.89
N ASP A 100 12.07 -0.40 -4.86
CA ASP A 100 11.98 0.68 -5.83
C ASP A 100 12.51 2.01 -5.25
N ILE A 101 13.18 2.82 -6.08
CA ILE A 101 13.71 4.12 -5.63
C ILE A 101 12.62 5.14 -5.28
N SER A 102 11.40 4.93 -5.80
CA SER A 102 10.22 5.72 -5.47
C SER A 102 9.49 5.23 -4.20
N ASP A 103 9.80 4.03 -3.68
CA ASP A 103 9.23 3.58 -2.42
C ASP A 103 9.83 4.35 -1.24
N ARG A 104 9.02 4.60 -0.20
CA ARG A 104 9.45 5.34 1.00
C ARG A 104 10.59 4.68 1.80
N MET A 105 10.91 3.40 1.57
CA MET A 105 12.08 2.72 2.15
C MET A 105 13.31 2.79 1.22
N GLY A 106 13.12 3.26 -0.02
CA GLY A 106 14.13 3.30 -1.05
C GLY A 106 14.49 1.91 -1.61
N PRO A 107 15.47 1.88 -2.53
CA PRO A 107 15.95 0.64 -3.10
C PRO A 107 16.78 -0.15 -2.08
N ASN A 108 17.01 -1.42 -2.36
CA ASN A 108 17.97 -2.26 -1.68
C ASN A 108 19.40 -1.96 -2.18
N ASN A 109 20.41 -2.42 -1.44
CA ASN A 109 21.83 -2.37 -1.81
C ASN A 109 22.33 -0.98 -2.23
N ILE A 110 22.15 -0.01 -1.33
CA ILE A 110 22.56 1.38 -1.56
C ILE A 110 24.03 1.56 -1.19
N VAL A 111 24.86 1.98 -2.14
CA VAL A 111 26.26 2.34 -1.89
C VAL A 111 26.34 3.57 -0.99
N MET A 112 27.03 3.44 0.15
CA MET A 112 27.14 4.50 1.14
C MET A 112 28.50 5.18 1.12
N ALA A 113 29.59 4.40 1.08
CA ALA A 113 30.96 4.89 1.18
C ALA A 113 31.97 3.85 0.67
N TRP A 114 33.24 4.23 0.67
CA TRP A 114 34.39 3.31 0.67
C TRP A 114 35.08 3.37 2.02
N GLN A 115 35.77 2.29 2.40
CA GLN A 115 36.82 2.40 3.42
C GLN A 115 38.02 3.16 2.85
N ASN A 116 38.68 3.97 3.68
CA ASN A 116 39.78 4.84 3.25
C ASN A 116 41.07 4.06 2.97
N THR A 117 41.32 3.00 3.73
CA THR A 117 42.58 2.24 3.73
C THR A 117 42.51 0.91 3.01
N LYS A 118 41.31 0.47 2.61
CA LYS A 118 41.05 -0.82 1.94
C LYS A 118 40.11 -0.63 0.76
N PRO A 119 40.23 -1.45 -0.32
CA PRO A 119 39.34 -1.40 -1.47
C PRO A 119 38.00 -2.10 -1.18
N LEU A 120 37.33 -1.70 -0.10
CA LEU A 120 36.04 -2.25 0.33
C LEU A 120 34.95 -1.19 0.16
N VAL A 121 33.90 -1.58 -0.57
CA VAL A 121 32.68 -0.78 -0.74
C VAL A 121 31.76 -1.05 0.44
N VAL A 122 31.27 0.01 1.09
CA VAL A 122 30.26 -0.06 2.14
C VAL A 122 28.91 0.24 1.53
N PHE A 123 27.94 -0.63 1.78
CA PHE A 123 26.58 -0.49 1.29
C PHE A 123 25.55 -0.86 2.35
N ARG A 124 24.36 -0.25 2.27
CA ARG A 124 23.21 -0.63 3.09
C ARG A 124 22.34 -1.62 2.35
N THR A 125 21.97 -2.71 3.02
CA THR A 125 21.09 -3.74 2.49
C THR A 125 20.08 -4.22 3.53
N ARG A 126 18.98 -4.80 3.04
CA ARG A 126 17.94 -5.48 3.82
C ARG A 126 17.96 -7.00 3.61
N MET A 127 19.00 -7.55 2.98
CA MET A 127 19.04 -8.96 2.56
C MET A 127 18.91 -10.01 3.68
N LYS A 128 19.17 -9.64 4.95
CA LYS A 128 18.99 -10.51 6.13
C LYS A 128 18.03 -9.90 7.17
N SER A 129 17.17 -8.96 6.76
CA SER A 129 16.18 -8.35 7.66
C SER A 129 14.79 -8.88 7.35
N PHE A 130 13.99 -9.12 8.39
CA PHE A 130 12.54 -9.30 8.25
C PHE A 130 11.79 -7.96 8.34
N ASP A 131 12.41 -6.96 8.97
CA ASP A 131 11.83 -5.64 9.17
C ASP A 131 12.33 -4.70 8.06
N SER A 132 11.38 -4.19 7.27
CA SER A 132 11.66 -3.23 6.18
C SER A 132 12.20 -1.88 6.68
N PHE A 133 12.01 -1.53 7.95
CA PHE A 133 12.56 -0.33 8.57
C PHE A 133 14.04 -0.47 8.97
N ILE A 134 14.57 -1.70 8.97
CA ILE A 134 15.94 -1.99 9.40
C ILE A 134 16.85 -2.25 8.20
N GLY A 135 17.80 -1.34 7.99
CA GLY A 135 18.86 -1.48 6.99
C GLY A 135 20.17 -1.79 7.70
N GLN A 136 20.95 -2.72 7.14
CA GLN A 136 22.20 -3.18 7.71
C GLN A 136 23.37 -2.74 6.84
N LEU A 137 24.48 -2.34 7.46
CA LEU A 137 25.70 -1.97 6.76
C LEU A 137 26.57 -3.20 6.50
N TYR A 138 26.95 -3.40 5.25
CA TYR A 138 27.82 -4.47 4.80
C TYR A 138 29.00 -3.91 4.01
N THR A 139 30.08 -4.69 3.97
CA THR A 139 31.24 -4.45 3.12
C THR A 139 31.35 -5.53 2.06
N VAL A 140 31.76 -5.16 0.85
CA VAL A 140 32.10 -6.10 -0.23
C VAL A 140 33.37 -5.66 -0.93
N GLY A 141 34.23 -6.62 -1.28
CA GLY A 141 35.47 -6.39 -2.00
C GLY A 141 35.29 -6.42 -3.51
N LEU A 142 36.34 -6.01 -4.23
CA LEU A 142 36.39 -6.06 -5.70
C LEU A 142 36.42 -7.50 -6.24
N ASP A 143 36.62 -8.51 -5.40
CA ASP A 143 36.53 -9.93 -5.73
C ASP A 143 35.08 -10.45 -5.78
N ALA A 144 34.10 -9.66 -5.33
CA ALA A 144 32.69 -10.01 -5.27
C ALA A 144 32.38 -11.26 -4.42
N GLU A 145 33.19 -11.51 -3.38
CA GLU A 145 32.90 -12.58 -2.41
C GLU A 145 31.69 -12.23 -1.50
N LEU A 146 31.36 -13.09 -0.52
CA LEU A 146 30.24 -12.88 0.39
C LEU A 146 30.41 -11.57 1.19
N PRO A 147 29.43 -10.66 1.14
CA PRO A 147 29.47 -9.44 1.92
C PRO A 147 29.57 -9.70 3.43
N GLN A 148 30.31 -8.86 4.14
CA GLN A 148 30.50 -8.95 5.59
C GLN A 148 29.76 -7.82 6.30
N GLN A 149 28.92 -8.16 7.27
CA GLN A 149 28.20 -7.16 8.06
C GLN A 149 29.20 -6.37 8.92
N MET A 150 29.02 -5.05 8.97
CA MET A 150 29.73 -4.21 9.92
C MET A 150 29.27 -4.53 11.35
N PRO A 151 30.09 -4.32 12.40
CA PRO A 151 29.79 -4.70 13.79
C PRO A 151 28.76 -3.78 14.47
N VAL A 152 27.67 -3.50 13.77
CA VAL A 152 26.49 -2.75 14.18
C VAL A 152 25.24 -3.47 13.64
N PRO A 153 24.13 -3.47 14.39
CA PRO A 153 22.94 -4.25 14.06
C PRO A 153 22.17 -3.63 12.89
N ARG A 154 22.32 -2.30 12.70
CA ARG A 154 21.65 -1.47 11.70
C ARG A 154 22.46 -0.20 11.40
N GLY A 155 22.21 0.43 10.26
CA GLY A 155 22.81 1.70 9.89
C GLY A 155 22.30 2.30 8.57
N GLY A 156 22.49 3.62 8.46
CA GLY A 156 22.15 4.46 7.32
C GLY A 156 23.39 5.05 6.64
N PHE A 157 23.41 6.36 6.42
CA PHE A 157 24.59 7.03 5.87
C PHE A 157 25.80 6.93 6.82
N VAL A 158 26.99 6.85 6.22
CA VAL A 158 28.23 6.57 6.95
C VAL A 158 29.45 7.24 6.31
N SER A 159 30.42 7.59 7.13
CA SER A 159 31.79 7.97 6.75
C SER A 159 32.82 7.51 7.79
N PHE A 160 34.10 7.53 7.45
CA PHE A 160 35.18 6.92 8.25
C PHE A 160 36.25 7.94 8.64
N SER A 161 36.88 7.71 9.80
CA SER A 161 38.13 8.39 10.14
C SER A 161 39.22 8.07 9.10
N PRO A 162 40.25 8.92 8.94
CA PRO A 162 41.28 8.71 7.91
C PRO A 162 41.98 7.34 7.94
N ASP A 163 42.01 6.70 9.10
CA ASP A 163 42.62 5.39 9.34
C ASP A 163 41.62 4.22 9.44
N ASP A 164 40.34 4.47 9.16
CA ASP A 164 39.21 3.54 9.33
C ASP A 164 39.04 2.97 10.75
N SER A 165 39.69 3.53 11.77
CA SER A 165 39.55 3.07 13.16
C SER A 165 38.20 3.42 13.78
N LYS A 166 37.52 4.44 13.23
CA LYS A 166 36.21 4.92 13.66
C LYS A 166 35.30 5.19 12.48
N MET A 167 34.01 5.13 12.76
CA MET A 167 32.94 5.34 11.80
C MET A 167 31.95 6.36 12.36
N ALA A 168 31.65 7.41 11.60
CA ALA A 168 30.53 8.30 11.87
C ALA A 168 29.32 7.84 11.05
N TYR A 169 28.17 7.59 11.68
CA TYR A 169 27.02 6.98 11.00
C TYR A 169 25.68 7.39 11.60
N ASN A 170 24.64 7.27 10.79
CA ASN A 170 23.25 7.25 11.23
C ASN A 170 22.83 5.80 11.54
N ARG A 171 22.01 5.59 12.58
CA ARG A 171 21.47 4.27 12.96
C ARG A 171 20.17 3.94 12.22
N VAL A 172 19.40 4.97 11.86
CA VAL A 172 18.10 4.91 11.20
C VAL A 172 18.21 5.53 9.81
N PHE A 173 17.47 5.02 8.84
CA PHE A 173 17.42 5.59 7.49
C PHE A 173 16.01 6.08 7.14
N ARG A 174 15.91 7.29 6.56
CA ARG A 174 14.63 7.98 6.27
C ARG A 174 14.68 8.90 5.05
N GLU A 175 15.76 8.87 4.28
CA GLU A 175 16.05 9.81 3.20
C GLU A 175 15.05 9.77 2.02
N PHE A 176 14.23 8.73 1.92
CA PHE A 176 13.14 8.60 0.93
C PHE A 176 11.75 8.93 1.49
N ARG A 177 11.64 9.29 2.77
CA ARG A 177 10.36 9.66 3.37
C ARG A 177 10.02 11.11 3.08
N THR A 178 8.76 11.32 2.75
CA THR A 178 8.17 12.58 2.31
C THR A 178 7.55 13.32 3.49
N TRP A 179 8.37 13.61 4.51
CA TRP A 179 7.95 14.25 5.76
C TRP A 179 9.04 15.20 6.29
N LYS A 180 8.91 16.50 5.99
CA LYS A 180 9.83 17.54 6.47
C LYS A 180 9.53 17.92 7.92
N HIS A 181 10.52 18.42 8.66
CA HIS A 181 10.39 18.85 10.06
C HIS A 181 9.99 17.76 11.06
N TYR A 182 10.16 16.50 10.70
CA TYR A 182 9.77 15.41 11.57
C TYR A 182 10.60 15.38 12.87
N ARG A 183 9.91 15.12 14.00
CA ARG A 183 10.49 15.06 15.36
C ARG A 183 10.10 13.78 16.12
N GLY A 184 9.56 12.77 15.42
CA GLY A 184 9.16 11.50 16.02
C GLY A 184 10.35 10.60 16.36
N GLY A 185 10.08 9.39 16.85
CA GLY A 185 11.11 8.47 17.37
C GLY A 185 12.24 8.09 16.40
N MET A 186 12.01 8.22 15.09
CA MET A 186 13.03 7.98 14.06
C MET A 186 13.84 9.23 13.66
N ALA A 187 13.74 10.34 14.40
CA ALA A 187 14.60 11.48 14.18
C ALA A 187 15.99 11.04 14.65
N ASP A 188 16.91 10.92 13.70
CA ASP A 188 18.19 10.30 13.97
C ASP A 188 19.27 11.34 14.24
N ASP A 189 20.30 10.86 14.91
CA ASP A 189 21.49 11.60 15.29
C ASP A 189 22.71 11.10 14.52
N VAL A 190 23.81 11.85 14.61
CA VAL A 190 25.13 11.39 14.20
C VAL A 190 25.78 10.63 15.35
N TRP A 191 26.20 9.38 15.09
CA TRP A 191 26.90 8.52 16.05
C TRP A 191 28.32 8.25 15.62
N ILE A 192 29.24 8.08 16.57
CA ILE A 192 30.58 7.56 16.33
C ILE A 192 30.68 6.14 16.90
N HIS A 193 31.12 5.19 16.09
CA HIS A 193 31.51 3.84 16.52
C HIS A 193 33.03 3.67 16.41
N ASP A 194 33.66 3.21 17.48
CA ASP A 194 35.08 2.88 17.53
C ASP A 194 35.26 1.36 17.37
N PHE A 195 35.84 0.92 16.25
CA PHE A 195 35.96 -0.50 15.92
C PHE A 195 36.92 -1.26 16.83
N LYS A 196 37.85 -0.56 17.50
CA LYS A 196 38.83 -1.19 18.39
C LYS A 196 38.22 -1.51 19.76
N THR A 197 37.41 -0.60 20.28
CA THR A 197 36.82 -0.71 21.62
C THR A 197 35.38 -1.20 21.61
N GLY A 198 34.70 -1.10 20.46
CA GLY A 198 33.25 -1.31 20.33
C GLY A 198 32.42 -0.17 20.92
N LYS A 199 33.03 0.91 21.42
CA LYS A 199 32.31 2.01 22.04
C LYS A 199 31.53 2.81 21.00
N THR A 200 30.29 3.15 21.33
CA THR A 200 29.46 4.09 20.56
C THR A 200 29.26 5.41 21.33
N GLU A 201 29.19 6.53 20.62
CA GLU A 201 28.96 7.88 21.16
C GLU A 201 27.91 8.61 20.30
N ASN A 202 26.83 9.12 20.92
CA ASN A 202 25.92 10.06 20.27
C ASN A 202 26.60 11.44 20.22
N LEU A 203 26.79 11.99 19.03
CA LEU A 203 27.53 13.22 18.84
C LEU A 203 26.64 14.47 18.83
N THR A 204 25.39 14.38 18.37
CA THR A 204 24.50 15.54 18.13
C THR A 204 23.40 15.69 19.18
N ASN A 205 22.68 14.61 19.49
CA ASN A 205 21.61 14.56 20.47
C ASN A 205 20.62 15.75 20.39
N ASP A 206 20.02 15.94 19.22
CA ASP A 206 19.05 17.02 18.96
C ASP A 206 17.67 16.43 18.58
N PRO A 207 16.53 17.06 18.93
CA PRO A 207 15.23 16.63 18.44
C PRO A 207 15.07 16.71 16.92
N ALA A 208 15.84 17.56 16.24
CA ALA A 208 15.91 17.65 14.80
C ALA A 208 16.56 16.40 14.18
N GLN A 209 16.42 16.25 12.86
CA GLN A 209 17.12 15.20 12.16
C GLN A 209 18.55 15.64 11.83
N ASP A 210 19.54 14.92 12.35
CA ASP A 210 20.96 15.12 12.08
C ASP A 210 21.53 13.93 11.27
N ILE A 211 21.60 14.09 9.95
CA ILE A 211 21.80 12.98 9.00
C ILE A 211 22.95 13.21 8.01
N CYS A 212 23.36 12.14 7.30
CA CYS A 212 24.43 12.15 6.30
C CYS A 212 25.80 12.61 6.87
N PRO A 213 26.33 11.94 7.92
CA PRO A 213 27.61 12.33 8.51
C PRO A 213 28.77 12.10 7.53
N MET A 214 29.65 13.10 7.44
CA MET A 214 30.81 13.16 6.58
C MET A 214 32.03 13.55 7.41
N TRP A 215 32.95 12.61 7.58
CA TRP A 215 34.20 12.83 8.30
C TRP A 215 35.14 13.73 7.50
N GLY A 216 35.44 14.91 8.04
CA GLY A 216 36.30 15.90 7.41
C GLY A 216 37.79 15.70 7.69
N PRO A 217 38.68 16.24 6.84
CA PRO A 217 40.13 16.18 7.05
C PRO A 217 40.63 17.07 8.21
N ASP A 218 39.75 17.92 8.75
CA ASP A 218 40.00 18.97 9.74
C ASP A 218 39.51 18.61 11.16
N ASN A 219 39.39 17.31 11.46
CA ASN A 219 38.90 16.79 12.74
C ASN A 219 37.45 17.23 13.08
N ARG A 220 36.62 17.38 12.04
CA ARG A 220 35.19 17.70 12.16
C ARG A 220 34.33 16.63 11.51
N ILE A 221 33.09 16.52 11.99
CA ILE A 221 32.03 15.80 11.29
C ILE A 221 31.07 16.82 10.68
N TYR A 222 30.91 16.78 9.37
CA TYR A 222 29.92 17.55 8.63
C TYR A 222 28.64 16.74 8.49
N PHE A 223 27.47 17.35 8.53
CA PHE A 223 26.18 16.65 8.45
C PHE A 223 25.06 17.62 8.06
N LEU A 224 23.89 17.07 7.72
CA LEU A 224 22.68 17.85 7.49
C LEU A 224 21.83 17.93 8.74
N SER A 225 21.25 19.10 8.99
CA SER A 225 20.30 19.31 10.09
C SER A 225 19.16 20.24 9.66
N ASP A 226 17.93 19.93 10.08
CA ASP A 226 16.76 20.79 9.91
C ASP A 226 16.38 21.58 11.19
N ARG A 227 17.32 21.73 12.13
CA ARG A 227 17.11 22.45 13.40
C ARG A 227 16.63 23.90 13.24
N ASP A 228 16.95 24.53 12.10
CA ASP A 228 16.53 25.91 11.76
C ASP A 228 15.38 25.95 10.73
N GLY A 229 14.71 24.82 10.53
CA GLY A 229 13.54 24.64 9.68
C GLY A 229 13.84 24.06 8.29
N ARG A 230 15.07 24.08 7.78
CA ARG A 230 15.41 23.45 6.49
C ARG A 230 16.69 22.68 6.62
N MET A 231 16.83 21.57 5.90
CA MET A 231 18.08 20.82 5.89
C MET A 231 19.19 21.71 5.36
N ASN A 232 20.10 22.09 6.24
CA ASN A 232 21.30 22.87 5.94
C ASN A 232 22.54 22.09 6.37
N LEU A 233 23.70 22.53 5.89
CA LEU A 233 24.97 21.93 6.26
C LEU A 233 25.41 22.47 7.62
N PHE A 234 25.78 21.56 8.51
CA PHE A 234 26.35 21.81 9.82
C PHE A 234 27.68 21.07 9.96
N SER A 235 28.47 21.49 10.94
CA SER A 235 29.65 20.75 11.37
C SER A 235 29.74 20.72 12.89
N ILE A 236 30.28 19.65 13.44
CA ILE A 236 30.69 19.55 14.84
C ILE A 236 32.18 19.25 14.93
N ASP A 237 32.88 20.03 15.77
CA ASP A 237 34.29 19.83 16.06
C ASP A 237 34.48 18.69 17.06
N LEU A 238 35.34 17.71 16.74
CA LEU A 238 35.49 16.53 17.58
C LEU A 238 36.25 16.80 18.90
N THR A 239 36.99 17.90 18.98
CA THR A 239 37.73 18.30 20.18
C THR A 239 36.89 19.22 21.07
N SER A 240 36.36 20.32 20.53
CA SER A 240 35.58 21.28 21.33
C SER A 240 34.12 20.87 21.51
N LYS A 241 33.61 19.95 20.67
CA LYS A 241 32.19 19.58 20.56
C LYS A 241 31.28 20.75 20.17
N GLU A 242 31.86 21.85 19.67
CA GLU A 242 31.09 22.99 19.16
C GLU A 242 30.41 22.63 17.84
N THR A 243 29.10 22.89 17.76
CA THR A 243 28.32 22.75 16.54
C THR A 243 28.14 24.10 15.85
N LYS A 244 28.37 24.13 14.53
CA LYS A 244 28.26 25.35 13.71
C LYS A 244 27.40 25.11 12.47
N GLN A 245 26.50 26.04 12.19
CA GLN A 245 25.77 26.12 10.92
C GLN A 245 26.65 26.70 9.82
N LEU A 246 26.71 26.04 8.66
CA LEU A 246 27.58 26.41 7.55
C LEU A 246 26.80 27.00 6.37
N THR A 247 25.55 26.61 6.18
CA THR A 247 24.65 27.18 5.15
C THR A 247 23.31 27.61 5.75
N THR A 248 22.58 28.49 5.05
CA THR A 248 21.33 29.12 5.56
C THR A 248 20.20 29.18 4.52
N PHE A 249 20.11 28.18 3.63
CA PHE A 249 19.05 28.10 2.64
C PHE A 249 17.67 28.04 3.32
N LYS A 250 16.69 28.77 2.78
CA LYS A 250 15.32 28.87 3.32
C LYS A 250 14.24 28.36 2.36
N ASP A 251 14.58 28.20 1.09
CA ASP A 251 13.66 27.75 0.04
C ASP A 251 13.58 26.22 -0.02
N PHE A 252 14.67 25.52 -0.31
CA PHE A 252 14.70 24.05 -0.41
C PHE A 252 15.75 23.43 0.53
N ASP A 253 15.49 22.18 0.91
CA ASP A 253 16.40 21.34 1.69
C ASP A 253 17.67 21.02 0.88
N ILE A 254 18.81 21.00 1.56
CA ILE A 254 20.01 20.30 1.06
C ILE A 254 19.77 18.80 1.12
N LYS A 255 20.14 18.08 0.06
CA LYS A 255 20.00 16.62 -0.04
C LYS A 255 21.31 15.96 -0.48
N PHE A 256 21.51 14.73 0.01
CA PHE A 256 22.58 13.79 -0.38
C PHE A 256 23.98 14.42 -0.52
N PRO A 257 24.52 15.07 0.53
CA PRO A 257 25.84 15.65 0.45
C PRO A 257 26.90 14.54 0.37
N SER A 258 28.01 14.84 -0.29
CA SER A 258 29.19 13.99 -0.36
C SER A 258 30.44 14.85 -0.21
N ILE A 259 31.25 14.50 0.78
CA ILE A 259 32.55 15.14 1.00
C ILE A 259 33.60 14.53 0.07
N GLY A 260 34.43 15.39 -0.51
CA GLY A 260 35.69 15.03 -1.18
C GLY A 260 36.88 15.66 -0.46
N LYS A 261 38.03 15.74 -1.14
CA LYS A 261 39.29 16.21 -0.54
C LYS A 261 39.27 17.68 -0.11
N ASP A 262 38.66 18.55 -0.91
CA ASP A 262 38.68 20.01 -0.75
C ASP A 262 37.30 20.64 -0.60
N SER A 263 36.23 19.88 -0.87
CA SER A 263 34.88 20.40 -0.98
C SER A 263 33.80 19.37 -0.63
N ILE A 264 32.62 19.86 -0.29
CA ILE A 264 31.39 19.08 -0.15
C ILE A 264 30.47 19.44 -1.31
N VAL A 265 29.97 18.44 -2.04
CA VAL A 265 28.97 18.62 -3.08
C VAL A 265 27.61 18.11 -2.61
N PHE A 266 26.53 18.79 -2.99
CA PHE A 266 25.18 18.43 -2.55
C PHE A 266 24.09 18.91 -3.52
N GLU A 267 22.92 18.30 -3.43
CA GLU A 267 21.72 18.72 -4.16
C GLU A 267 20.99 19.82 -3.38
N GLN A 268 20.58 20.90 -4.05
CA GLN A 268 19.65 21.90 -3.49
C GLN A 268 18.85 22.57 -4.62
N ALA A 269 17.52 22.59 -4.49
CA ALA A 269 16.59 23.07 -5.52
C ALA A 269 16.80 22.41 -6.90
N GLY A 270 17.25 21.15 -6.92
CA GLY A 270 17.58 20.41 -8.13
C GLY A 270 18.93 20.75 -8.77
N TYR A 271 19.70 21.70 -8.23
CA TYR A 271 21.07 21.98 -8.66
C TYR A 271 22.09 21.21 -7.83
N ILE A 272 23.29 21.05 -8.39
CA ILE A 272 24.47 20.68 -7.60
C ILE A 272 25.15 21.96 -7.10
N TRP A 273 25.43 21.99 -5.82
CA TRP A 273 26.21 23.04 -5.16
C TRP A 273 27.54 22.48 -4.64
N ARG A 274 28.53 23.36 -4.53
CA ARG A 274 29.83 23.09 -3.93
C ARG A 274 30.05 24.00 -2.74
N TYR A 275 30.38 23.42 -1.59
CA TYR A 275 30.90 24.11 -0.40
C TYR A 275 32.41 23.85 -0.31
N ASP A 276 33.21 24.91 -0.36
CA ASP A 276 34.67 24.84 -0.26
C ASP A 276 35.09 24.75 1.22
N LEU A 277 35.85 23.70 1.59
CA LEU A 277 36.20 23.43 2.98
C LEU A 277 37.19 24.45 3.56
N ALA A 278 38.04 25.05 2.71
CA ALA A 278 39.08 25.97 3.15
C ALA A 278 38.53 27.39 3.41
N THR A 279 37.63 27.85 2.54
CA THR A 279 37.10 29.21 2.54
C THR A 279 35.72 29.31 3.20
N GLY A 280 34.99 28.20 3.30
CA GLY A 280 33.60 28.17 3.76
C GLY A 280 32.60 28.80 2.78
N GLN A 281 33.00 28.98 1.51
CA GLN A 281 32.14 29.56 0.49
C GLN A 281 31.29 28.49 -0.21
N THR A 282 30.05 28.85 -0.54
CA THR A 282 29.11 27.98 -1.26
C THR A 282 28.75 28.59 -2.61
N ALA A 283 28.80 27.81 -3.69
CA ALA A 283 28.41 28.24 -5.03
C ALA A 283 27.70 27.11 -5.82
N PRO A 284 26.73 27.44 -6.71
CA PRO A 284 26.15 26.46 -7.61
C PRO A 284 27.15 26.05 -8.68
N VAL A 285 27.11 24.79 -9.13
CA VAL A 285 27.91 24.28 -10.24
C VAL A 285 27.07 24.33 -11.51
N PRO A 286 27.42 25.16 -12.52
CA PRO A 286 26.63 25.29 -13.74
C PRO A 286 26.78 24.03 -14.60
N ILE A 287 25.73 23.22 -14.74
CA ILE A 287 25.78 21.94 -15.44
C ILE A 287 24.77 21.90 -16.58
N GLU A 288 25.24 21.57 -17.78
CA GLU A 288 24.40 21.36 -18.96
C GLU A 288 24.41 19.88 -19.35
N ILE A 289 23.23 19.32 -19.61
CA ILE A 289 23.09 17.98 -20.22
C ILE A 289 22.47 18.15 -21.60
N LYS A 290 23.19 17.69 -22.62
CA LYS A 290 22.78 17.78 -24.04
C LYS A 290 22.55 16.37 -24.59
N GLU A 291 21.38 15.82 -24.31
CA GLU A 291 20.95 14.49 -24.75
C GLU A 291 19.57 14.56 -25.40
N ASP A 292 19.15 13.49 -26.09
CA ASP A 292 17.82 13.36 -26.67
C ASP A 292 16.73 12.91 -25.67
N PHE A 293 17.13 12.63 -24.41
CA PHE A 293 16.27 12.24 -23.29
C PHE A 293 15.20 11.20 -23.63
N ALA A 294 15.64 10.04 -24.13
CA ALA A 294 14.76 9.02 -24.70
C ALA A 294 13.52 8.65 -23.83
N SER A 295 13.64 8.64 -22.50
CA SER A 295 12.55 8.34 -21.56
C SER A 295 11.51 9.45 -21.41
N GLY A 296 11.88 10.72 -21.65
CA GLY A 296 11.00 11.89 -21.56
C GLY A 296 10.30 12.25 -22.87
N ARG A 297 10.71 11.68 -24.00
CA ARG A 297 10.13 11.99 -25.31
C ARG A 297 8.68 11.53 -25.44
N SER A 298 7.92 12.28 -26.22
CA SER A 298 6.59 11.86 -26.68
C SER A 298 6.67 10.55 -27.47
N ALA A 299 5.69 9.67 -27.28
CA ALA A 299 5.65 8.37 -27.94
C ALA A 299 4.22 7.97 -28.26
N LEU A 300 4.05 7.06 -29.22
CA LEU A 300 2.83 6.29 -29.35
C LEU A 300 2.89 5.17 -28.32
N VAL A 301 1.97 5.17 -27.35
CA VAL A 301 1.93 4.18 -26.28
C VAL A 301 0.62 3.41 -26.31
N ASP A 302 0.68 2.19 -25.79
CA ASP A 302 -0.49 1.35 -25.57
C ASP A 302 -1.12 1.70 -24.22
N ALA A 303 -2.23 2.44 -24.23
CA ALA A 303 -2.95 2.85 -23.03
C ALA A 303 -3.68 1.68 -22.35
N SER A 304 -3.86 0.54 -23.03
CA SER A 304 -4.61 -0.61 -22.50
C SER A 304 -4.00 -1.22 -21.23
N LYS A 305 -2.73 -0.91 -20.93
CA LYS A 305 -2.04 -1.29 -19.70
C LYS A 305 -2.52 -0.54 -18.46
N HIS A 306 -3.19 0.61 -18.65
CA HIS A 306 -3.69 1.49 -17.59
C HIS A 306 -5.19 1.75 -17.75
N VAL A 307 -5.97 0.68 -17.99
CA VAL A 307 -7.43 0.77 -18.03
C VAL A 307 -7.95 0.98 -16.61
N GLU A 308 -8.63 2.10 -16.41
CA GLU A 308 -9.20 2.49 -15.11
C GLU A 308 -10.67 2.08 -14.98
N SER A 309 -11.44 2.24 -16.07
CA SER A 309 -12.85 1.88 -16.09
C SER A 309 -13.35 1.53 -17.49
N VAL A 310 -14.39 0.72 -17.56
CA VAL A 310 -15.11 0.36 -18.79
C VAL A 310 -16.61 0.39 -18.50
N SER A 311 -17.39 1.06 -19.36
CA SER A 311 -18.86 1.13 -19.28
C SER A 311 -19.48 0.86 -20.65
N PRO A 312 -20.56 0.05 -20.75
CA PRO A 312 -21.17 -0.31 -22.03
C PRO A 312 -22.05 0.82 -22.60
N ALA A 313 -22.16 0.86 -23.93
CA ALA A 313 -23.19 1.63 -24.60
C ALA A 313 -24.60 1.11 -24.24
N PRO A 314 -25.67 1.91 -24.41
CA PRO A 314 -27.04 1.51 -24.09
C PRO A 314 -27.53 0.21 -24.74
N ASP A 315 -26.95 -0.16 -25.90
CA ASP A 315 -27.24 -1.37 -26.66
C ASP A 315 -26.12 -2.43 -26.60
N GLY A 316 -25.02 -2.14 -25.90
CA GLY A 316 -23.83 -2.98 -25.76
C GLY A 316 -23.07 -3.25 -27.06
N GLN A 317 -23.28 -2.49 -28.14
CA GLN A 317 -22.50 -2.66 -29.38
C GLN A 317 -21.08 -2.10 -29.26
N ARG A 318 -20.88 -1.13 -28.38
CA ARG A 318 -19.60 -0.55 -28.03
C ARG A 318 -19.50 -0.43 -26.51
N VAL A 319 -18.29 -0.20 -26.02
CA VAL A 319 -18.04 0.28 -24.66
C VAL A 319 -17.27 1.59 -24.73
N ILE A 320 -17.33 2.35 -23.64
CA ILE A 320 -16.40 3.43 -23.35
C ILE A 320 -15.37 2.90 -22.35
N ALA A 321 -14.09 3.07 -22.63
CA ALA A 321 -12.99 2.72 -21.75
C ALA A 321 -12.22 3.98 -21.38
N VAL A 322 -11.98 4.20 -20.08
CA VAL A 322 -11.01 5.17 -19.60
C VAL A 322 -9.69 4.45 -19.47
N ALA A 323 -8.67 4.93 -20.18
CA ALA A 323 -7.35 4.33 -20.14
C ALA A 323 -6.29 5.42 -20.22
N ARG A 324 -5.38 5.45 -19.25
CA ARG A 324 -4.30 6.43 -19.13
C ARG A 324 -4.79 7.89 -19.22
N GLY A 325 -5.89 8.20 -18.53
CA GLY A 325 -6.51 9.53 -18.56
C GLY A 325 -7.18 9.94 -19.88
N ASP A 326 -7.35 9.04 -20.85
CA ASP A 326 -8.07 9.30 -22.11
C ASP A 326 -9.34 8.41 -22.23
N ILE A 327 -10.31 8.90 -23.01
CA ILE A 327 -11.59 8.22 -23.24
C ILE A 327 -11.60 7.55 -24.62
N TYR A 328 -11.85 6.24 -24.64
CA TYR A 328 -11.88 5.42 -25.84
C TYR A 328 -13.25 4.80 -26.07
N SER A 329 -13.82 5.01 -27.26
CA SER A 329 -14.97 4.22 -27.72
C SER A 329 -14.48 2.94 -28.39
N VAL A 330 -14.69 1.78 -27.77
CA VAL A 330 -14.19 0.47 -28.22
C VAL A 330 -15.35 -0.37 -28.79
N PRO A 331 -15.22 -0.95 -29.99
CA PRO A 331 -16.26 -1.80 -30.56
C PRO A 331 -16.33 -3.16 -29.86
N GLY A 332 -17.54 -3.69 -29.65
CA GLY A 332 -17.73 -5.03 -29.10
C GLY A 332 -17.47 -6.14 -30.13
N LYS A 333 -17.54 -5.85 -31.43
CA LYS A 333 -17.32 -6.84 -32.50
C LYS A 333 -16.59 -6.27 -33.72
N ASP A 334 -17.25 -5.36 -34.44
CA ASP A 334 -16.77 -4.85 -35.73
C ASP A 334 -16.34 -3.37 -35.62
N GLY A 335 -15.22 -3.01 -36.27
CA GLY A 335 -14.67 -1.66 -36.31
C GLY A 335 -13.37 -1.49 -35.51
N THR A 336 -12.93 -0.24 -35.30
CA THR A 336 -11.71 0.09 -34.53
C THR A 336 -12.03 0.89 -33.27
N PRO A 337 -11.18 0.79 -32.22
CA PRO A 337 -11.18 1.75 -31.12
C PRO A 337 -11.04 3.20 -31.62
N ARG A 338 -11.63 4.14 -30.89
CA ARG A 338 -11.54 5.58 -31.17
C ARG A 338 -11.19 6.33 -29.89
N ASN A 339 -10.01 6.93 -29.85
CA ASN A 339 -9.66 7.90 -28.80
C ASN A 339 -10.43 9.21 -29.05
N LEU A 340 -11.32 9.55 -28.13
CA LEU A 340 -12.21 10.70 -28.21
C LEU A 340 -11.53 11.99 -27.71
N THR A 341 -10.73 11.92 -26.65
CA THR A 341 -10.19 13.08 -25.93
C THR A 341 -8.80 13.49 -26.40
N ARG A 342 -7.87 12.56 -26.51
CA ARG A 342 -6.48 12.78 -26.97
C ARG A 342 -5.76 13.84 -26.13
N THR A 343 -5.90 13.76 -24.81
CA THR A 343 -5.41 14.76 -23.85
C THR A 343 -4.28 14.18 -23.02
N SER A 344 -3.03 14.55 -23.32
CA SER A 344 -1.91 14.23 -22.42
C SER A 344 -1.80 15.15 -21.21
N ASN A 345 -2.53 16.27 -21.20
CA ASN A 345 -2.47 17.30 -20.16
C ASN A 345 -3.71 17.31 -19.24
N ALA A 346 -4.54 16.27 -19.29
CA ALA A 346 -5.73 16.12 -18.48
C ALA A 346 -5.88 14.66 -18.05
N HIS A 347 -6.63 14.46 -16.97
CA HIS A 347 -7.06 13.14 -16.50
C HIS A 347 -8.57 13.04 -16.65
N GLU A 348 -8.97 12.42 -17.76
CA GLU A 348 -10.37 12.11 -18.04
C GLU A 348 -10.77 10.83 -17.30
N ARG A 349 -11.86 10.88 -16.53
CA ARG A 349 -12.29 9.78 -15.64
C ARG A 349 -13.77 9.53 -15.67
N ASP A 350 -14.13 8.36 -15.13
CA ASP A 350 -15.51 8.01 -14.79
C ASP A 350 -16.48 8.12 -15.97
N ALA A 351 -16.00 7.80 -17.18
CA ALA A 351 -16.76 8.04 -18.41
C ALA A 351 -17.97 7.10 -18.52
N VAL A 352 -19.16 7.66 -18.76
CA VAL A 352 -20.42 6.91 -18.89
C VAL A 352 -21.27 7.38 -20.06
N TRP A 353 -21.96 6.44 -20.70
CA TRP A 353 -22.83 6.71 -21.84
C TRP A 353 -24.19 7.27 -21.40
N SER A 354 -24.72 8.23 -22.15
CA SER A 354 -26.12 8.66 -21.98
C SER A 354 -27.07 7.53 -22.38
N PRO A 355 -28.23 7.38 -21.70
CA PRO A 355 -29.23 6.37 -22.04
C PRO A 355 -29.72 6.39 -23.48
N ASP A 356 -29.73 7.56 -24.14
CA ASP A 356 -30.11 7.71 -25.55
C ASP A 356 -28.98 7.38 -26.55
N GLY A 357 -27.79 7.03 -26.05
CA GLY A 357 -26.67 6.60 -26.85
C GLY A 357 -25.89 7.72 -27.54
N LYS A 358 -26.23 9.00 -27.32
CA LYS A 358 -25.63 10.11 -28.08
C LYS A 358 -24.44 10.77 -27.39
N TRP A 359 -24.40 10.77 -26.07
CA TRP A 359 -23.46 11.56 -25.28
C TRP A 359 -22.63 10.67 -24.36
N ILE A 360 -21.40 11.12 -24.08
CA ILE A 360 -20.53 10.56 -23.05
C ILE A 360 -20.33 11.65 -22.00
N ALA A 361 -20.66 11.37 -20.75
CA ALA A 361 -20.32 12.22 -19.61
C ALA A 361 -19.04 11.72 -18.95
N TYR A 362 -18.23 12.63 -18.42
CA TYR A 362 -16.96 12.30 -17.77
C TYR A 362 -16.49 13.44 -16.86
N ASN A 363 -15.63 13.10 -15.91
CA ASN A 363 -14.88 14.06 -15.09
C ASN A 363 -13.57 14.41 -15.81
N SER A 364 -13.23 15.69 -15.91
CA SER A 364 -11.99 16.18 -16.51
C SER A 364 -11.32 17.19 -15.60
N ASP A 365 -9.99 17.18 -15.53
CA ASP A 365 -9.22 18.24 -14.86
C ASP A 365 -8.47 19.17 -15.81
N VAL A 366 -8.86 19.22 -17.09
CA VAL A 366 -8.23 20.08 -18.13
C VAL A 366 -8.23 21.58 -17.78
N THR A 367 -9.13 22.03 -16.91
CA THR A 367 -9.18 23.42 -16.42
C THR A 367 -8.29 23.66 -15.19
N GLY A 368 -7.64 22.62 -14.68
CA GLY A 368 -6.92 22.58 -13.41
C GLY A 368 -7.78 22.15 -12.21
N GLU A 369 -9.10 21.98 -12.38
CA GLU A 369 -10.06 21.57 -11.34
C GLU A 369 -10.97 20.45 -11.89
N ASN A 370 -11.57 19.62 -11.04
CA ASN A 370 -12.44 18.51 -11.48
C ASN A 370 -13.79 19.02 -11.97
N GLU A 371 -13.99 19.06 -13.28
CA GLU A 371 -15.23 19.54 -13.89
C GLU A 371 -15.94 18.43 -14.67
N LEU A 372 -17.27 18.49 -14.71
CA LEU A 372 -18.09 17.60 -15.53
C LEU A 372 -18.16 18.11 -16.96
N TYR A 373 -17.92 17.20 -17.90
CA TYR A 373 -18.04 17.43 -19.33
C TYR A 373 -19.00 16.43 -19.96
N VAL A 374 -19.57 16.83 -21.10
CA VAL A 374 -20.26 15.92 -22.02
C VAL A 374 -19.76 16.11 -23.44
N ARG A 375 -19.69 15.04 -24.22
CA ARG A 375 -19.36 15.10 -25.65
C ARG A 375 -20.09 14.05 -26.47
N SER A 376 -20.14 14.25 -27.79
CA SER A 376 -20.75 13.27 -28.71
C SER A 376 -20.00 11.92 -28.64
N GLN A 377 -20.75 10.81 -28.67
CA GLN A 377 -20.19 9.45 -28.67
C GLN A 377 -19.28 9.14 -29.85
N ASP A 378 -19.45 9.83 -30.98
CA ASP A 378 -18.62 9.66 -32.16
C ASP A 378 -17.37 10.55 -32.16
N GLY A 379 -17.20 11.35 -31.10
CA GLY A 379 -16.08 12.26 -30.90
C GLY A 379 -16.16 13.56 -31.71
N LYS A 380 -17.21 13.77 -32.52
CA LYS A 380 -17.36 14.99 -33.32
C LYS A 380 -17.81 16.18 -32.46
N GLY A 381 -17.36 17.37 -32.86
CA GLY A 381 -17.63 18.62 -32.15
C GLY A 381 -16.77 18.79 -30.90
N GLU A 382 -16.89 19.96 -30.29
CA GLU A 382 -16.16 20.30 -29.05
C GLU A 382 -16.88 19.73 -27.82
N PRO A 383 -16.13 19.32 -26.77
CA PRO A 383 -16.74 18.92 -25.51
C PRO A 383 -17.44 20.12 -24.84
N GLN A 384 -18.59 19.85 -24.22
CA GLN A 384 -19.36 20.83 -23.47
C GLN A 384 -19.04 20.71 -21.98
N GLN A 385 -18.39 21.73 -21.42
CA GLN A 385 -18.22 21.89 -19.99
C GLN A 385 -19.56 22.20 -19.30
N LEU A 386 -19.93 21.44 -18.27
CA LEU A 386 -21.17 21.57 -17.52
C LEU A 386 -21.01 22.30 -16.19
N THR A 387 -19.88 22.08 -15.49
CA THR A 387 -19.56 22.74 -14.22
C THR A 387 -18.36 23.67 -14.38
N LYS A 388 -18.16 24.60 -13.45
CA LYS A 388 -17.02 25.51 -13.45
C LYS A 388 -16.61 25.85 -12.02
N ALA A 389 -15.31 26.10 -11.85
CA ALA A 389 -14.70 26.46 -10.57
C ALA A 389 -15.06 25.44 -9.46
N ALA A 390 -14.90 24.15 -9.74
CA ALA A 390 -15.04 23.12 -8.74
C ALA A 390 -14.14 23.39 -7.53
N ASP A 391 -14.71 23.22 -6.34
CA ASP A 391 -14.08 23.50 -5.05
C ASP A 391 -13.55 22.23 -4.36
N THR A 392 -13.73 21.07 -4.99
CA THR A 392 -13.38 19.75 -4.43
C THR A 392 -13.39 18.66 -5.51
N TYR A 393 -13.09 17.43 -5.10
CA TYR A 393 -13.10 16.23 -5.93
C TYR A 393 -14.52 15.70 -6.19
N TYR A 394 -14.83 15.37 -7.44
CA TYR A 394 -16.12 14.80 -7.85
C TYR A 394 -15.99 13.28 -8.05
N TYR A 395 -16.97 12.53 -7.53
CA TYR A 395 -17.09 11.10 -7.82
C TYR A 395 -17.83 10.87 -9.15
N GLN A 396 -17.89 9.63 -9.63
CA GLN A 396 -18.53 9.27 -10.89
C GLN A 396 -19.95 9.80 -11.00
N ALA A 397 -20.27 10.50 -12.10
CA ALA A 397 -21.64 10.96 -12.36
C ALA A 397 -22.48 9.89 -13.07
N ILE A 398 -23.79 9.87 -12.79
CA ILE A 398 -24.76 9.01 -13.48
C ILE A 398 -25.83 9.83 -14.21
N TRP A 399 -26.23 9.36 -15.39
CA TRP A 399 -27.26 9.99 -16.20
C TRP A 399 -28.67 9.74 -15.67
N SER A 400 -29.53 10.75 -15.75
CA SER A 400 -30.97 10.53 -15.68
C SER A 400 -31.45 9.71 -16.89
N PRO A 401 -32.44 8.80 -16.73
CA PRO A 401 -32.94 7.96 -17.83
C PRO A 401 -33.40 8.69 -19.09
N ASP A 402 -33.82 9.96 -18.98
CA ASP A 402 -34.18 10.83 -20.10
C ASP A 402 -33.00 11.52 -20.79
N SER A 403 -31.76 11.26 -20.34
CA SER A 403 -30.51 11.85 -20.83
C SER A 403 -30.39 13.37 -20.67
N LYS A 404 -31.14 13.99 -19.75
CA LYS A 404 -31.12 15.45 -19.57
C LYS A 404 -30.35 15.94 -18.36
N LYS A 405 -30.09 15.09 -17.38
CA LYS A 405 -29.42 15.46 -16.12
C LYS A 405 -28.31 14.48 -15.77
N LEU A 406 -27.34 14.96 -15.01
CA LEU A 406 -26.28 14.16 -14.40
C LEU A 406 -26.33 14.34 -12.88
N LEU A 407 -26.31 13.24 -12.13
CA LEU A 407 -26.27 13.19 -10.66
C LEU A 407 -24.89 12.73 -10.21
N TRP A 408 -24.30 13.40 -9.22
CA TRP A 408 -23.00 13.03 -8.67
C TRP A 408 -22.88 13.42 -7.20
N ALA A 409 -21.98 12.73 -6.51
CA ALA A 409 -21.51 13.09 -5.19
C ALA A 409 -20.09 13.66 -5.20
N ASP A 410 -19.68 14.32 -4.12
CA ASP A 410 -18.33 14.89 -4.00
C ASP A 410 -17.71 14.76 -2.61
N ARG A 411 -16.42 15.11 -2.50
CA ARG A 411 -15.63 14.96 -1.28
C ARG A 411 -16.05 15.90 -0.14
N LEU A 412 -16.88 16.91 -0.41
CA LEU A 412 -17.56 17.74 0.60
C LEU A 412 -18.91 17.15 1.06
N GLN A 413 -19.14 15.86 0.76
CA GLN A 413 -20.30 15.08 1.18
C GLN A 413 -21.62 15.60 0.59
N ARG A 414 -21.57 16.25 -0.58
CA ARG A 414 -22.77 16.78 -1.26
C ARG A 414 -23.24 15.81 -2.34
N LEU A 415 -24.55 15.61 -2.46
CA LEU A 415 -25.21 14.98 -3.61
C LEU A 415 -25.89 16.06 -4.44
N ARG A 416 -25.60 16.12 -5.75
CA ARG A 416 -26.05 17.20 -6.64
C ARG A 416 -26.41 16.67 -8.01
N TYR A 417 -27.29 17.37 -8.72
CA TYR A 417 -27.49 17.13 -10.15
C TYR A 417 -27.40 18.41 -10.97
N VAL A 418 -27.04 18.27 -12.24
CA VAL A 418 -26.92 19.36 -13.22
C VAL A 418 -27.82 19.07 -14.41
N ASP A 419 -28.58 20.07 -14.84
CA ASP A 419 -29.31 20.03 -16.10
C ASP A 419 -28.35 20.33 -17.26
N VAL A 420 -28.25 19.43 -18.24
CA VAL A 420 -27.23 19.50 -19.30
C VAL A 420 -27.43 20.70 -20.22
N ALA A 421 -28.67 21.09 -20.50
CA ALA A 421 -28.97 22.17 -21.41
C ALA A 421 -28.74 23.56 -20.77
N SER A 422 -29.28 23.75 -19.57
CA SER A 422 -29.20 25.04 -18.84
C SER A 422 -27.94 25.19 -17.98
N LYS A 423 -27.26 24.08 -17.68
CA LYS A 423 -26.13 23.98 -16.74
C LYS A 423 -26.50 24.36 -15.29
N ALA A 424 -27.79 24.35 -14.97
CA ALA A 424 -28.27 24.66 -13.62
C ALA A 424 -27.97 23.48 -12.67
N ILE A 425 -27.28 23.77 -11.57
CA ILE A 425 -26.94 22.79 -10.53
C ILE A 425 -27.95 22.87 -9.38
N THR A 426 -28.48 21.72 -8.95
CA THR A 426 -29.36 21.59 -7.79
C THR A 426 -28.73 20.65 -6.77
N ARG A 427 -28.72 21.05 -5.49
CA ARG A 427 -28.31 20.19 -4.38
C ARG A 427 -29.49 19.30 -3.94
N VAL A 428 -29.23 18.01 -3.84
CA VAL A 428 -30.15 16.99 -3.33
C VAL A 428 -30.01 16.88 -1.81
N ASP A 429 -28.78 16.66 -1.35
CA ASP A 429 -28.45 16.53 0.07
C ASP A 429 -27.00 16.96 0.33
N GLN A 430 -26.66 17.15 1.61
CA GLN A 430 -25.30 17.23 2.10
C GLN A 430 -25.22 16.55 3.46
N ASP A 431 -24.42 15.50 3.55
CA ASP A 431 -24.31 14.73 4.78
C ASP A 431 -23.26 15.33 5.74
N LYS A 432 -23.38 14.94 7.02
CA LYS A 432 -22.52 15.36 8.12
C LYS A 432 -21.56 14.25 8.57
N TYR A 433 -21.97 13.00 8.43
CA TYR A 433 -21.30 11.84 9.03
C TYR A 433 -20.38 11.14 8.04
N GLY A 434 -20.66 11.18 6.74
CA GLY A 434 -19.83 10.54 5.73
C GLY A 434 -20.13 10.92 4.28
N GLU A 435 -19.35 10.35 3.38
CA GLU A 435 -19.52 10.55 1.93
C GLU A 435 -20.74 9.78 1.40
N ILE A 436 -21.43 10.37 0.44
CA ILE A 436 -22.55 9.71 -0.26
C ILE A 436 -21.97 8.93 -1.44
N ARG A 437 -22.08 7.60 -1.42
CA ARG A 437 -21.45 6.70 -2.42
C ARG A 437 -22.45 5.91 -3.28
N GLY A 438 -23.64 5.62 -2.76
CA GLY A 438 -24.68 4.88 -3.49
C GLY A 438 -25.88 5.78 -3.81
N TYR A 439 -26.23 5.89 -5.09
CA TYR A 439 -27.39 6.67 -5.56
C TYR A 439 -27.90 6.20 -6.93
N ASP A 440 -29.18 6.40 -7.19
CA ASP A 440 -29.85 5.98 -8.42
C ASP A 440 -30.96 6.94 -8.83
N TRP A 441 -31.29 6.95 -10.13
CA TRP A 441 -32.43 7.67 -10.70
C TRP A 441 -33.61 6.74 -10.91
N SER A 442 -34.81 7.24 -10.64
CA SER A 442 -36.03 6.55 -11.05
C SER A 442 -36.16 6.52 -12.59
N PRO A 443 -36.81 5.49 -13.18
CA PRO A 443 -36.92 5.32 -14.63
C PRO A 443 -37.62 6.47 -15.37
N ASP A 444 -38.39 7.31 -14.65
CA ASP A 444 -39.05 8.51 -15.17
C ASP A 444 -38.25 9.82 -14.94
N SER A 445 -37.05 9.71 -14.36
CA SER A 445 -36.15 10.82 -14.03
C SER A 445 -36.74 11.84 -13.04
N GLN A 446 -37.78 11.48 -12.29
CA GLN A 446 -38.45 12.39 -11.34
C GLN A 446 -38.02 12.19 -9.89
N TRP A 447 -37.44 11.05 -9.55
CA TRP A 447 -37.00 10.70 -8.21
C TRP A 447 -35.54 10.28 -8.19
N ILE A 448 -34.89 10.53 -7.05
CA ILE A 448 -33.52 10.10 -6.75
C ILE A 448 -33.58 9.28 -5.46
N ALA A 449 -32.90 8.13 -5.45
CA ALA A 449 -32.65 7.36 -4.24
C ALA A 449 -31.16 7.43 -3.89
N TRP A 450 -30.81 7.46 -2.60
CA TRP A 450 -29.42 7.36 -2.16
C TRP A 450 -29.31 6.77 -0.76
N SER A 451 -28.12 6.25 -0.45
CA SER A 451 -27.73 5.85 0.89
C SER A 451 -27.02 6.98 1.60
N ARG A 452 -27.49 7.29 2.81
CA ARG A 452 -26.98 8.36 3.65
C ARG A 452 -26.35 7.78 4.92
N PRO A 453 -25.09 8.11 5.25
CA PRO A 453 -24.49 7.78 6.53
C PRO A 453 -25.24 8.43 7.70
N GLU A 454 -25.40 7.68 8.80
CA GLU A 454 -26.14 8.11 9.99
C GLU A 454 -25.25 8.10 11.24
N GLU A 455 -25.70 8.76 12.31
CA GLU A 455 -24.93 8.93 13.56
C GLU A 455 -24.58 7.61 14.25
N ASN A 456 -25.41 6.58 14.08
CA ASN A 456 -25.17 5.24 14.64
C ASN A 456 -24.08 4.45 13.88
N GLY A 457 -23.50 5.02 12.82
CA GLY A 457 -22.48 4.39 11.98
C GLY A 457 -23.02 3.49 10.87
N GLY A 458 -24.34 3.30 10.78
CA GLY A 458 -24.99 2.64 9.65
C GLY A 458 -25.38 3.61 8.53
N GLU A 459 -26.05 3.08 7.51
CA GLU A 459 -26.63 3.87 6.43
C GLU A 459 -28.16 3.75 6.41
N LYS A 460 -28.82 4.77 5.88
CA LYS A 460 -30.27 4.79 5.64
C LYS A 460 -30.56 5.19 4.20
N VAL A 461 -31.58 4.57 3.60
CA VAL A 461 -32.01 4.91 2.24
C VAL A 461 -33.04 6.03 2.27
N TYR A 462 -32.85 7.02 1.40
CA TYR A 462 -33.75 8.16 1.21
C TYR A 462 -34.24 8.25 -0.25
N LEU A 463 -35.38 8.92 -0.43
CA LEU A 463 -35.93 9.35 -1.72
C LEU A 463 -36.03 10.88 -1.80
N PHE A 464 -35.82 11.43 -2.98
CA PHE A 464 -35.96 12.86 -3.26
C PHE A 464 -36.75 13.07 -4.55
N SER A 465 -37.86 13.79 -4.44
CA SER A 465 -38.66 14.24 -5.59
C SER A 465 -38.01 15.47 -6.21
N THR A 466 -37.75 15.44 -7.52
CA THR A 466 -37.22 16.61 -8.25
C THR A 466 -38.22 17.76 -8.35
N ALA A 467 -39.52 17.48 -8.21
CA ALA A 467 -40.58 18.48 -8.17
C ALA A 467 -40.69 19.14 -6.79
N ASP A 468 -40.77 18.33 -5.72
CA ASP A 468 -41.02 18.81 -4.36
C ASP A 468 -39.75 19.25 -3.63
N LYS A 469 -38.60 18.74 -4.08
CA LYS A 469 -37.25 19.02 -3.57
C LYS A 469 -37.08 18.74 -2.08
N LYS A 470 -37.69 17.65 -1.58
CA LYS A 470 -37.58 17.22 -0.19
C LYS A 470 -37.12 15.76 -0.08
N PRO A 471 -36.16 15.47 0.79
CA PRO A 471 -35.77 14.10 1.11
C PRO A 471 -36.84 13.42 1.99
N VAL A 472 -37.06 12.12 1.79
CA VAL A 472 -37.96 11.26 2.56
C VAL A 472 -37.22 9.97 2.91
N ALA A 473 -37.14 9.64 4.19
CA ALA A 473 -36.56 8.38 4.64
C ALA A 473 -37.42 7.19 4.18
N VAL A 474 -36.77 6.18 3.60
CA VAL A 474 -37.41 4.95 3.11
C VAL A 474 -37.24 3.80 4.09
N THR A 475 -36.11 3.76 4.80
CA THR A 475 -35.82 2.77 5.84
C THR A 475 -35.77 3.41 7.23
N ASP A 476 -35.88 2.60 8.26
CA ASP A 476 -35.82 3.01 9.67
C ASP A 476 -34.37 3.05 10.21
N ASP A 477 -34.21 3.36 11.51
CA ASP A 477 -32.90 3.52 12.18
C ASP A 477 -32.34 2.23 12.80
N TRP A 478 -33.11 1.15 12.81
CA TRP A 478 -32.73 -0.08 13.54
C TRP A 478 -31.67 -0.91 12.82
N TYR A 479 -31.60 -0.81 11.49
CA TYR A 479 -30.73 -1.64 10.67
C TYR A 479 -30.16 -0.84 9.52
N SER A 480 -28.86 -1.02 9.26
CA SER A 480 -28.20 -0.40 8.11
C SER A 480 -28.88 -0.85 6.81
N ALA A 481 -29.08 0.09 5.89
CA ALA A 481 -29.62 -0.15 4.57
C ALA A 481 -28.88 0.67 3.51
N SER A 482 -28.45 0.01 2.44
CA SER A 482 -27.61 0.59 1.40
C SER A 482 -27.98 0.09 -0.01
N ASN A 483 -27.22 0.52 -1.03
CA ASN A 483 -27.38 0.09 -2.43
C ASN A 483 -28.79 0.23 -3.05
N PRO A 484 -29.46 1.39 -2.93
CA PRO A 484 -30.80 1.56 -3.49
C PRO A 484 -30.78 1.56 -5.01
N THR A 485 -31.68 0.80 -5.64
CA THR A 485 -31.91 0.86 -7.09
C THR A 485 -33.38 0.72 -7.46
N PHE A 486 -33.83 1.47 -8.45
CA PHE A 486 -35.19 1.38 -8.96
C PHE A 486 -35.37 0.21 -9.93
N SER A 487 -36.56 -0.40 -9.89
CA SER A 487 -36.99 -1.30 -10.96
C SER A 487 -37.28 -0.53 -12.25
N ASP A 488 -37.02 -1.16 -13.41
CA ASP A 488 -37.28 -0.54 -14.72
C ASP A 488 -38.75 -0.20 -14.98
N ASP A 489 -39.67 -0.90 -14.33
CA ASP A 489 -41.10 -0.63 -14.40
C ASP A 489 -41.59 0.43 -13.41
N GLY A 490 -40.69 0.96 -12.56
CA GLY A 490 -40.98 2.07 -11.66
C GLY A 490 -41.82 1.72 -10.43
N LYS A 491 -42.00 0.44 -10.14
CA LYS A 491 -42.87 -0.04 -9.05
C LYS A 491 -42.14 -0.34 -7.76
N TYR A 492 -40.85 -0.67 -7.85
CA TYR A 492 -40.09 -1.17 -6.73
C TYR A 492 -38.79 -0.39 -6.53
N LEU A 493 -38.35 -0.32 -5.28
CA LEU A 493 -36.98 0.03 -4.91
C LEU A 493 -36.34 -1.20 -4.28
N LEU A 494 -35.23 -1.67 -4.84
CA LEU A 494 -34.39 -2.69 -4.24
C LEU A 494 -33.32 -2.04 -3.37
N LEU A 495 -32.89 -2.74 -2.32
CA LEU A 495 -31.80 -2.32 -1.44
C LEU A 495 -31.16 -3.53 -0.75
N THR A 496 -30.02 -3.33 -0.11
CA THR A 496 -29.40 -4.29 0.82
C THR A 496 -29.61 -3.83 2.25
N SER A 497 -29.82 -4.74 3.21
CA SER A 497 -29.95 -4.36 4.63
C SER A 497 -29.48 -5.45 5.59
N SER A 498 -28.76 -5.03 6.65
CA SER A 498 -28.14 -5.90 7.65
C SER A 498 -29.14 -6.32 8.72
N ARG A 499 -29.96 -7.33 8.43
CA ARG A 499 -31.02 -7.81 9.35
C ARG A 499 -30.94 -9.29 9.70
N ASP A 500 -29.96 -10.02 9.18
CA ASP A 500 -29.78 -11.45 9.46
C ASP A 500 -28.74 -11.66 10.58
N PHE A 501 -29.21 -12.08 11.77
CA PHE A 501 -28.38 -12.23 12.96
C PHE A 501 -28.02 -13.69 13.20
N LYS A 502 -26.81 -14.07 12.81
CA LYS A 502 -26.26 -15.41 13.06
C LYS A 502 -24.87 -15.31 13.70
N PRO A 503 -24.75 -15.52 15.02
CA PRO A 503 -23.45 -15.41 15.68
C PRO A 503 -22.52 -16.54 15.28
N ILE A 504 -21.26 -16.21 15.02
CA ILE A 504 -20.15 -17.16 14.81
C ILE A 504 -19.27 -17.13 16.05
N PHE A 505 -19.10 -18.28 16.71
CA PHE A 505 -18.27 -18.39 17.91
C PHE A 505 -16.82 -18.75 17.57
N GLY A 506 -15.86 -18.08 18.23
CA GLY A 506 -14.43 -18.34 18.08
C GLY A 506 -14.00 -19.72 18.59
N GLN A 507 -12.98 -20.30 17.95
CA GLN A 507 -12.36 -21.56 18.42
C GLN A 507 -11.26 -21.33 19.47
N THR A 508 -10.58 -20.18 19.41
CA THR A 508 -9.49 -19.83 20.32
C THR A 508 -9.98 -19.21 21.62
N ASP A 509 -11.07 -18.44 21.56
CA ASP A 509 -11.74 -17.84 22.71
C ASP A 509 -13.25 -17.79 22.54
N PHE A 510 -13.97 -17.65 23.66
CA PHE A 510 -15.43 -17.51 23.69
C PHE A 510 -15.84 -16.07 23.36
N SER A 511 -15.57 -15.68 22.12
CA SER A 511 -16.04 -14.44 21.49
C SER A 511 -17.00 -14.77 20.36
N ASN A 512 -17.80 -13.80 19.93
CA ASN A 512 -18.63 -13.94 18.74
C ASN A 512 -18.43 -12.78 17.78
N VAL A 513 -18.61 -13.08 16.50
CA VAL A 513 -18.71 -12.08 15.43
C VAL A 513 -19.97 -12.33 14.63
N TYR A 514 -20.52 -11.25 14.06
CA TYR A 514 -21.58 -11.35 13.06
C TYR A 514 -20.95 -11.04 11.70
N ARG A 515 -21.17 -11.94 10.75
CA ARG A 515 -20.71 -11.87 9.36
C ARG A 515 -21.89 -12.20 8.46
N ASP A 516 -21.82 -11.81 7.19
CA ASP A 516 -22.83 -12.12 6.18
C ASP A 516 -24.25 -11.70 6.64
N MET A 517 -24.43 -10.47 7.12
CA MET A 517 -25.71 -10.01 7.71
C MET A 517 -26.72 -9.50 6.69
N ASP A 518 -26.31 -9.20 5.46
CA ASP A 518 -27.17 -8.56 4.48
C ASP A 518 -28.03 -9.57 3.73
N ARG A 519 -29.18 -9.08 3.29
CA ARG A 519 -30.01 -9.66 2.22
C ARG A 519 -30.41 -8.57 1.25
N VAL A 520 -30.87 -8.98 0.07
CA VAL A 520 -31.58 -8.11 -0.85
C VAL A 520 -33.04 -7.97 -0.38
N TYR A 521 -33.53 -6.74 -0.34
CA TYR A 521 -34.90 -6.40 -0.03
C TYR A 521 -35.55 -5.65 -1.18
N LEU A 522 -36.88 -5.70 -1.21
CA LEU A 522 -37.73 -5.02 -2.17
C LEU A 522 -38.78 -4.19 -1.41
N ILE A 523 -38.98 -2.95 -1.84
CA ILE A 523 -40.01 -2.04 -1.34
C ILE A 523 -40.98 -1.74 -2.48
N THR A 524 -42.29 -1.80 -2.21
CA THR A 524 -43.29 -1.31 -3.15
C THR A 524 -43.44 0.21 -3.01
N LEU A 525 -43.26 0.96 -4.10
CA LEU A 525 -43.25 2.43 -4.07
C LEU A 525 -44.66 3.03 -3.89
N ALA A 526 -45.66 2.47 -4.56
CA ALA A 526 -47.07 2.82 -4.38
C ALA A 526 -47.80 1.81 -3.48
N LYS A 527 -48.78 2.27 -2.67
CA LYS A 527 -49.47 1.42 -1.67
C LYS A 527 -50.21 0.25 -2.30
N GLU A 528 -50.82 0.50 -3.45
CA GLU A 528 -51.58 -0.46 -4.24
C GLU A 528 -50.73 -1.38 -5.14
N THR A 529 -49.40 -1.23 -5.14
CA THR A 529 -48.53 -2.15 -5.87
C THR A 529 -48.46 -3.49 -5.13
N GLU A 530 -48.90 -4.56 -5.79
CA GLU A 530 -48.81 -5.92 -5.25
C GLU A 530 -47.35 -6.33 -5.04
N SER A 531 -47.07 -7.01 -3.93
CA SER A 531 -45.75 -7.59 -3.70
C SER A 531 -45.55 -8.82 -4.60
N PRO A 532 -44.44 -8.92 -5.36
CA PRO A 532 -44.13 -10.13 -6.14
C PRO A 532 -43.87 -11.35 -5.23
N LEU A 533 -43.69 -11.12 -3.93
CA LEU A 533 -43.44 -12.12 -2.90
C LEU A 533 -44.68 -12.45 -2.06
N ALA A 534 -45.86 -11.91 -2.39
CA ALA A 534 -47.12 -12.25 -1.71
C ALA A 534 -47.37 -13.77 -1.66
N PRO A 535 -48.02 -14.32 -0.61
CA PRO A 535 -48.32 -15.74 -0.53
C PRO A 535 -49.05 -16.26 -1.80
N ARG A 536 -48.67 -17.46 -2.27
CA ARG A 536 -49.28 -18.11 -3.44
C ARG A 536 -50.19 -19.25 -2.97
N SER A 537 -51.32 -19.43 -3.64
CA SER A 537 -52.27 -20.53 -3.39
C SER A 537 -52.61 -21.24 -4.70
N ASP A 538 -52.70 -22.58 -4.67
CA ASP A 538 -53.09 -23.42 -5.81
C ASP A 538 -54.60 -23.75 -5.77
N GLU A 539 -55.42 -22.77 -5.37
CA GLU A 539 -56.88 -22.92 -5.35
C GLU A 539 -57.43 -23.31 -6.73
N VAL A 540 -58.17 -24.41 -6.75
CA VAL A 540 -58.78 -24.96 -7.96
C VAL A 540 -59.82 -23.96 -8.49
N GLY A 541 -59.58 -23.42 -9.69
CA GLY A 541 -60.51 -22.50 -10.37
C GLY A 541 -59.97 -21.08 -10.61
N GLN A 542 -58.84 -20.71 -10.00
CA GLN A 542 -58.13 -19.47 -10.32
C GLN A 542 -56.84 -19.78 -11.10
N ALA A 543 -56.97 -20.13 -12.37
CA ALA A 543 -55.80 -20.33 -13.22
C ALA A 543 -54.97 -19.04 -13.30
N ARG A 544 -53.66 -19.13 -13.01
CA ARG A 544 -52.69 -18.07 -13.34
C ARG A 544 -52.94 -17.66 -14.80
N LYS A 545 -53.18 -16.38 -15.06
CA LYS A 545 -53.00 -15.81 -16.40
C LYS A 545 -51.50 -15.91 -16.75
N LYS A 546 -51.04 -17.10 -17.15
CA LYS A 546 -49.79 -17.24 -17.88
C LYS A 546 -49.92 -16.32 -19.09
N LYS A 547 -49.03 -15.34 -19.22
CA LYS A 547 -48.83 -14.68 -20.52
C LYS A 547 -48.50 -15.79 -21.49
N GLU A 548 -49.43 -16.11 -22.39
CA GLU A 548 -49.19 -16.98 -23.52
C GLU A 548 -47.99 -16.41 -24.28
N LYS A 549 -46.87 -17.15 -24.25
CA LYS A 549 -45.81 -17.01 -25.23
C LYS A 549 -46.38 -17.65 -26.49
N ASP A 550 -46.75 -16.83 -27.46
CA ASP A 550 -46.94 -17.25 -28.85
C ASP A 550 -45.71 -18.05 -29.29
N LYS A 551 -45.89 -19.36 -29.44
CA LYS A 551 -44.95 -20.27 -30.08
C LYS A 551 -45.69 -21.05 -31.15
N ASP A 552 -45.15 -20.89 -32.35
CA ASP A 552 -45.10 -21.85 -33.45
C ASP A 552 -46.42 -22.19 -34.16
N VAL A 553 -46.64 -21.48 -35.26
CA VAL A 553 -47.05 -22.14 -36.51
C VAL A 553 -45.90 -21.93 -37.50
N ASP A 554 -45.05 -22.94 -37.64
CA ASP A 554 -44.18 -23.08 -38.80
C ASP A 554 -44.39 -24.50 -39.36
N GLU A 555 -45.00 -24.57 -40.54
CA GLU A 555 -44.59 -25.47 -41.62
C GLU A 555 -45.48 -25.22 -42.87
N GLN A 556 -44.98 -24.42 -43.81
CA GLN A 556 -44.65 -24.83 -45.19
C GLN A 556 -44.75 -23.69 -46.23
N LYS A 557 -43.66 -23.61 -47.02
CA LYS A 557 -43.49 -23.09 -48.41
C LYS A 557 -43.09 -21.62 -48.63
N SER A 558 -41.76 -21.47 -48.79
CA SER A 558 -41.02 -20.96 -49.96
C SER A 558 -41.43 -19.65 -50.68
N GLN A 559 -40.37 -18.85 -50.89
CA GLN A 559 -40.06 -17.87 -51.95
C GLN A 559 -40.38 -16.38 -51.76
N ASP A 560 -39.29 -15.60 -51.80
CA ASP A 560 -39.11 -14.23 -52.30
C ASP A 560 -40.11 -13.13 -51.93
N LYS A 561 -39.67 -12.18 -51.09
CA LYS A 561 -39.58 -10.74 -51.45
C LYS A 561 -38.87 -9.88 -50.41
N LYS A 562 -38.07 -8.94 -50.93
CA LYS A 562 -37.40 -7.82 -50.26
C LYS A 562 -38.38 -6.90 -49.51
N GLY A 563 -37.88 -6.39 -48.38
CA GLY A 563 -38.05 -5.02 -47.92
C GLY A 563 -39.37 -4.67 -47.24
N GLU A 564 -39.35 -4.62 -45.90
CA GLU A 564 -39.95 -3.53 -45.11
C GLU A 564 -39.56 -3.65 -43.64
N SER A 565 -39.06 -2.55 -43.10
CA SER A 565 -38.67 -2.33 -41.70
C SER A 565 -39.88 -2.45 -40.78
N LYS A 566 -39.86 -3.42 -39.85
CA LYS A 566 -40.78 -3.43 -38.71
C LYS A 566 -40.31 -2.38 -37.69
N GLU A 567 -41.01 -1.24 -37.67
CA GLU A 567 -40.94 -0.25 -36.61
C GLU A 567 -41.21 -0.91 -35.25
N ALA A 568 -40.33 -0.62 -34.28
CA ALA A 568 -40.49 -1.02 -32.90
C ALA A 568 -41.68 -0.27 -32.28
N LYS A 569 -42.66 -0.99 -31.72
CA LYS A 569 -43.71 -0.40 -30.89
C LYS A 569 -43.07 0.36 -29.72
N GLU A 570 -43.26 1.68 -29.68
CA GLU A 570 -42.90 2.52 -28.53
C GLU A 570 -43.56 1.98 -27.25
N LYS A 571 -42.75 1.61 -26.25
CA LYS A 571 -43.24 1.34 -24.89
C LYS A 571 -43.76 2.66 -24.33
N LYS A 572 -44.97 2.66 -23.74
CA LYS A 572 -45.50 3.84 -23.02
C LYS A 572 -44.49 4.29 -21.95
N PRO A 573 -44.28 5.61 -21.76
CA PRO A 573 -43.37 6.13 -20.75
C PRO A 573 -43.79 5.64 -19.36
N VAL A 574 -42.82 5.15 -18.60
CA VAL A 574 -43.01 4.71 -17.20
C VAL A 574 -43.24 5.96 -16.35
N GLN A 575 -44.22 5.90 -15.45
CA GLN A 575 -44.48 6.94 -14.46
C GLN A 575 -44.32 6.33 -13.08
N VAL A 576 -43.45 6.90 -12.26
CA VAL A 576 -43.15 6.41 -10.91
C VAL A 576 -44.07 7.08 -9.92
N LYS A 577 -44.91 6.29 -9.27
CA LYS A 577 -45.76 6.74 -8.17
C LYS A 577 -45.13 6.31 -6.84
N VAL A 578 -44.91 7.29 -5.95
CA VAL A 578 -44.41 7.06 -4.59
C VAL A 578 -45.45 7.55 -3.60
N ASP A 579 -45.96 6.66 -2.76
CA ASP A 579 -46.75 7.03 -1.59
C ASP A 579 -45.81 7.01 -0.38
N THR A 580 -45.60 8.12 0.32
CA THR A 580 -44.57 8.18 1.39
C THR A 580 -45.05 7.62 2.73
N ASP A 581 -46.35 7.66 2.98
CA ASP A 581 -46.94 7.17 4.22
C ASP A 581 -46.74 5.66 4.39
N GLY A 582 -46.09 5.25 5.49
CA GLY A 582 -45.83 3.83 5.78
C GLY A 582 -44.87 3.16 4.78
N ILE A 583 -44.01 3.92 4.10
CA ILE A 583 -43.09 3.35 3.10
C ILE A 583 -42.11 2.33 3.69
N HIS A 584 -41.61 2.56 4.90
CA HIS A 584 -40.71 1.65 5.59
C HIS A 584 -41.36 0.30 5.93
N ASP A 585 -42.68 0.26 6.14
CA ASP A 585 -43.44 -0.96 6.44
C ASP A 585 -43.67 -1.87 5.22
N ARG A 586 -43.34 -1.39 4.00
CA ARG A 586 -43.54 -2.13 2.74
C ARG A 586 -42.30 -2.89 2.26
N LEU A 587 -41.29 -3.00 3.12
CA LEU A 587 -40.05 -3.73 2.87
C LEU A 587 -40.25 -5.25 2.99
N VAL A 588 -39.83 -6.02 2.00
CA VAL A 588 -39.84 -7.50 2.02
C VAL A 588 -38.49 -8.08 1.60
N ALA A 589 -38.02 -9.10 2.32
CA ALA A 589 -36.75 -9.77 2.04
C ALA A 589 -36.86 -10.80 0.91
N LEU A 590 -35.80 -10.95 0.11
CA LEU A 590 -35.66 -12.14 -0.74
C LEU A 590 -35.25 -13.36 0.12
N GLU A 591 -35.82 -14.51 -0.20
CA GLU A 591 -35.46 -15.81 0.40
C GLU A 591 -34.16 -16.36 -0.23
N ILE A 592 -33.04 -15.68 0.02
CA ILE A 592 -31.69 -16.04 -0.43
C ILE A 592 -30.76 -16.29 0.77
N GLN A 593 -29.53 -16.73 0.57
CA GLN A 593 -28.61 -16.86 1.72
C GLN A 593 -28.19 -15.46 2.24
N PRO A 594 -27.92 -15.27 3.53
CA PRO A 594 -27.26 -14.04 4.00
C PRO A 594 -25.83 -13.93 3.45
N ALA A 595 -25.40 -12.74 3.08
CA ALA A 595 -24.09 -12.48 2.44
C ALA A 595 -23.76 -10.98 2.44
N ASP A 596 -22.65 -10.59 1.82
CA ASP A 596 -22.42 -9.24 1.29
C ASP A 596 -22.96 -9.15 -0.14
N TYR A 597 -23.71 -8.09 -0.45
CA TYR A 597 -24.45 -7.90 -1.69
C TYR A 597 -24.15 -6.53 -2.30
N SER A 598 -23.86 -6.50 -3.60
CA SER A 598 -23.64 -5.26 -4.35
C SER A 598 -24.24 -5.30 -5.76
N ASP A 599 -24.22 -4.13 -6.42
CA ASP A 599 -24.60 -3.97 -7.83
C ASP A 599 -25.98 -4.56 -8.13
N LEU A 600 -27.03 -4.13 -7.44
CA LEU A 600 -28.38 -4.65 -7.65
C LEU A 600 -28.97 -4.16 -8.99
N ARG A 601 -29.69 -5.02 -9.71
CA ARG A 601 -30.45 -4.60 -10.90
C ARG A 601 -31.64 -5.52 -11.21
N LEU A 602 -32.85 -4.97 -11.33
CA LEU A 602 -34.04 -5.72 -11.76
C LEU A 602 -34.34 -5.49 -13.25
N VAL A 603 -34.26 -6.57 -14.04
CA VAL A 603 -34.66 -6.61 -15.45
C VAL A 603 -35.70 -7.69 -15.64
N ASP A 604 -36.84 -7.32 -16.24
CA ASP A 604 -38.02 -8.19 -16.38
C ASP A 604 -38.44 -8.82 -15.04
N ASP A 605 -38.28 -10.13 -14.87
CA ASP A 605 -38.62 -10.90 -13.67
C ASP A 605 -37.39 -11.26 -12.81
N ARG A 606 -36.20 -10.75 -13.15
CA ARG A 606 -34.93 -11.19 -12.56
C ARG A 606 -34.15 -10.08 -11.90
N ILE A 607 -33.77 -10.31 -10.65
CA ILE A 607 -32.88 -9.45 -9.89
C ILE A 607 -31.46 -10.01 -10.01
N PHE A 608 -30.57 -9.26 -10.64
CA PHE A 608 -29.14 -9.54 -10.71
C PHE A 608 -28.42 -8.83 -9.57
N TYR A 609 -27.37 -9.46 -9.05
CA TYR A 609 -26.51 -8.90 -7.99
C TYR A 609 -25.19 -9.67 -7.91
N LEU A 610 -24.17 -9.02 -7.33
CA LEU A 610 -22.98 -9.72 -6.85
C LEU A 610 -23.19 -10.16 -5.41
N ARG A 611 -22.63 -11.33 -5.07
CA ARG A 611 -22.68 -11.90 -3.74
C ARG A 611 -21.31 -12.40 -3.32
N ARG A 612 -20.92 -12.11 -2.08
CA ARG A 612 -19.70 -12.64 -1.43
C ARG A 612 -19.99 -13.07 0.00
N THR A 613 -19.39 -14.17 0.43
CA THR A 613 -19.50 -14.67 1.82
C THR A 613 -18.13 -14.74 2.48
N VAL A 614 -18.11 -14.95 3.80
CA VAL A 614 -16.85 -15.23 4.53
C VAL A 614 -16.08 -16.43 3.96
N ALA A 615 -16.75 -17.39 3.33
CA ALA A 615 -16.11 -18.56 2.73
C ALA A 615 -15.38 -18.26 1.41
N ASP A 616 -15.60 -17.08 0.83
CA ASP A 616 -14.97 -16.62 -0.42
C ASP A 616 -13.73 -15.74 -0.16
N GLU A 617 -13.42 -15.41 1.09
CA GLU A 617 -12.27 -14.60 1.48
C GLU A 617 -10.94 -15.38 1.40
N LYS A 618 -9.88 -14.67 1.04
CA LYS A 618 -8.48 -15.14 1.04
C LYS A 618 -7.65 -14.37 2.08
N ASP A 619 -6.38 -14.73 2.23
CA ASP A 619 -5.45 -14.04 3.12
C ASP A 619 -5.29 -12.56 2.71
N GLU A 620 -5.24 -11.64 3.68
CA GLU A 620 -5.22 -10.17 3.45
C GLU A 620 -4.07 -9.72 2.54
N GLU A 621 -2.88 -10.31 2.65
CA GLU A 621 -1.75 -9.99 1.77
C GLU A 621 -2.07 -10.28 0.29
N GLU A 622 -2.84 -11.34 0.01
CA GLU A 622 -3.30 -11.64 -1.35
C GLU A 622 -4.41 -10.65 -1.78
N GLU A 623 -5.32 -10.27 -0.88
CA GLU A 623 -6.46 -9.40 -1.23
C GLU A 623 -6.13 -7.90 -1.34
N LEU A 624 -5.18 -7.39 -0.57
CA LEU A 624 -4.70 -6.00 -0.66
C LEU A 624 -3.73 -5.83 -1.84
N GLY A 625 -2.89 -6.83 -2.11
CA GLY A 625 -1.95 -6.81 -3.23
C GLY A 625 -2.62 -7.02 -4.59
N GLU A 626 -3.73 -7.78 -4.64
CA GLU A 626 -4.39 -8.17 -5.88
C GLU A 626 -5.94 -8.09 -5.76
N PRO A 627 -6.53 -6.89 -5.65
CA PRO A 627 -7.99 -6.73 -5.48
C PRO A 627 -8.80 -7.33 -6.62
N ASP A 628 -8.25 -7.40 -7.83
CA ASP A 628 -8.84 -8.09 -9.00
C ASP A 628 -8.98 -9.61 -8.80
N LYS A 629 -8.37 -10.20 -7.77
CA LYS A 629 -8.50 -11.63 -7.45
C LYS A 629 -9.51 -11.93 -6.34
N ARG A 630 -10.19 -10.90 -5.82
CA ARG A 630 -11.33 -11.09 -4.90
C ARG A 630 -12.46 -11.79 -5.63
N LYS A 631 -13.04 -12.79 -4.98
CA LYS A 631 -14.07 -13.64 -5.58
C LYS A 631 -15.47 -13.14 -5.25
N TYR A 632 -16.23 -12.74 -6.28
CA TYR A 632 -17.67 -12.46 -6.17
C TYR A 632 -18.46 -13.38 -7.12
N HIS A 633 -19.62 -13.81 -6.65
CA HIS A 633 -20.55 -14.62 -7.44
C HIS A 633 -21.59 -13.70 -8.08
N LEU A 634 -21.67 -13.69 -9.41
CA LEU A 634 -22.81 -13.11 -10.12
C LEU A 634 -24.01 -14.04 -9.98
N CYS A 635 -25.08 -13.52 -9.39
CA CYS A 635 -26.32 -14.25 -9.15
C CYS A 635 -27.49 -13.61 -9.90
N ALA A 636 -28.52 -14.42 -10.18
CA ALA A 636 -29.83 -13.95 -10.60
C ALA A 636 -30.94 -14.62 -9.80
N TYR A 637 -31.83 -13.83 -9.22
CA TYR A 637 -33.03 -14.29 -8.52
C TYR A 637 -34.28 -14.08 -9.39
N SER A 638 -35.01 -15.15 -9.66
CA SER A 638 -36.30 -15.12 -10.37
C SER A 638 -37.43 -14.78 -9.41
N LEU A 639 -38.15 -13.68 -9.64
CA LEU A 639 -39.37 -13.32 -8.89
C LEU A 639 -40.52 -14.29 -9.20
N GLU A 640 -40.56 -14.85 -10.42
CA GLU A 640 -41.56 -15.85 -10.80
C GLU A 640 -41.31 -17.17 -10.08
N ASP A 641 -40.08 -17.69 -10.08
CA ASP A 641 -39.77 -19.00 -9.50
C ASP A 641 -39.41 -18.93 -8.01
N ARG A 642 -39.11 -17.73 -7.50
CA ARG A 642 -38.56 -17.47 -6.16
C ARG A 642 -37.29 -18.23 -5.85
N LYS A 643 -36.39 -18.30 -6.85
CA LYS A 643 -35.14 -19.05 -6.76
C LYS A 643 -33.97 -18.22 -7.25
N GLU A 644 -32.88 -18.29 -6.50
CA GLU A 644 -31.57 -17.80 -6.91
C GLU A 644 -30.87 -18.84 -7.79
N LYS A 645 -30.10 -18.35 -8.77
CA LYS A 645 -29.12 -19.10 -9.51
C LYS A 645 -27.79 -18.36 -9.54
N VAL A 646 -26.70 -19.06 -9.23
CA VAL A 646 -25.33 -18.57 -9.45
C VAL A 646 -24.99 -18.73 -10.93
N LEU A 647 -24.60 -17.64 -11.59
CA LEU A 647 -24.30 -17.60 -13.01
C LEU A 647 -22.79 -17.74 -13.29
N GLY A 648 -21.93 -17.31 -12.38
CA GLY A 648 -20.47 -17.47 -12.46
C GLY A 648 -19.71 -16.52 -11.54
N ASP A 649 -18.40 -16.67 -11.48
CA ASP A 649 -17.51 -15.78 -10.73
C ASP A 649 -17.12 -14.57 -11.60
N VAL A 650 -17.32 -13.35 -11.09
CA VAL A 650 -16.95 -12.08 -11.76
C VAL A 650 -16.49 -11.07 -10.72
N ASN A 651 -15.75 -10.03 -11.10
CA ASN A 651 -15.37 -8.93 -10.20
C ASN A 651 -16.35 -7.76 -10.25
N LYS A 652 -16.95 -7.51 -11.41
CA LYS A 652 -17.90 -6.43 -11.65
C LYS A 652 -18.82 -6.79 -12.81
N TYR A 653 -20.04 -6.27 -12.82
CA TYR A 653 -20.91 -6.33 -13.99
C TYR A 653 -21.71 -5.03 -14.18
N GLU A 654 -22.19 -4.82 -15.40
CA GLU A 654 -23.13 -3.74 -15.72
C GLU A 654 -24.10 -4.22 -16.81
N ILE A 655 -25.41 -4.05 -16.62
CA ILE A 655 -26.42 -4.42 -17.62
C ILE A 655 -26.74 -3.22 -18.50
N THR A 656 -26.80 -3.43 -19.81
CA THR A 656 -27.11 -2.37 -20.77
C THR A 656 -28.48 -1.76 -20.53
N ARG A 657 -28.65 -0.48 -20.89
CA ARG A 657 -29.90 0.27 -20.69
C ARG A 657 -31.11 -0.41 -21.31
N ASP A 658 -30.94 -1.08 -22.45
CA ASP A 658 -31.99 -1.81 -23.15
C ASP A 658 -32.31 -3.20 -22.53
N GLY A 659 -31.54 -3.62 -21.54
CA GLY A 659 -31.70 -4.87 -20.79
C GLY A 659 -31.30 -6.13 -21.57
N LYS A 660 -30.62 -6.02 -22.72
CA LYS A 660 -30.34 -7.18 -23.57
C LYS A 660 -28.93 -7.75 -23.44
N LYS A 661 -27.98 -6.95 -22.96
CA LYS A 661 -26.57 -7.34 -22.83
C LYS A 661 -26.03 -7.01 -21.45
N MET A 662 -24.88 -7.60 -21.14
CA MET A 662 -24.17 -7.40 -19.88
C MET A 662 -22.68 -7.28 -20.17
N LEU A 663 -22.05 -6.24 -19.62
CA LEU A 663 -20.61 -6.14 -19.46
C LEU A 663 -20.23 -6.88 -18.18
N VAL A 664 -19.22 -7.75 -18.23
CA VAL A 664 -18.63 -8.41 -17.06
C VAL A 664 -17.12 -8.19 -17.03
N LYS A 665 -16.56 -8.02 -15.83
CA LYS A 665 -15.13 -8.06 -15.55
C LYS A 665 -14.80 -9.38 -14.86
N ILE A 666 -13.84 -10.14 -15.38
CA ILE A 666 -13.35 -11.39 -14.80
C ILE A 666 -11.83 -11.29 -14.73
N ASP A 667 -11.29 -11.31 -13.50
CA ASP A 667 -9.94 -10.90 -13.18
C ASP A 667 -9.62 -9.51 -13.79
N LYS A 668 -8.78 -9.47 -14.83
CA LYS A 668 -8.39 -8.26 -15.56
C LYS A 668 -9.12 -8.07 -16.88
N ASP A 669 -9.86 -9.09 -17.32
CA ASP A 669 -10.49 -9.14 -18.64
C ASP A 669 -11.93 -8.63 -18.58
N TYR A 670 -12.36 -8.02 -19.68
CA TYR A 670 -13.75 -7.59 -19.89
C TYR A 670 -14.41 -8.40 -20.98
N ALA A 671 -15.72 -8.65 -20.86
CA ALA A 671 -16.52 -9.28 -21.91
C ALA A 671 -17.91 -8.64 -22.00
N VAL A 672 -18.45 -8.52 -23.22
CA VAL A 672 -19.84 -8.09 -23.45
C VAL A 672 -20.64 -9.28 -23.96
N ILE A 673 -21.49 -9.82 -23.09
CA ILE A 673 -22.32 -11.01 -23.35
C ILE A 673 -23.78 -10.61 -23.52
N ASP A 674 -24.58 -11.49 -24.13
CA ASP A 674 -26.03 -11.35 -24.06
C ASP A 674 -26.50 -11.60 -22.61
N LEU A 675 -27.63 -10.98 -22.21
CA LEU A 675 -28.11 -11.08 -20.84
C LEU A 675 -28.30 -12.57 -20.46
N PRO A 676 -27.50 -13.09 -19.50
CA PRO A 676 -27.45 -14.52 -19.24
C PRO A 676 -28.76 -15.00 -18.60
N LYS A 677 -29.21 -16.18 -19.01
CA LYS A 677 -30.33 -16.89 -18.35
C LYS A 677 -29.87 -18.03 -17.46
N ASP A 678 -28.68 -18.54 -17.73
CA ASP A 678 -28.03 -19.64 -17.05
C ASP A 678 -26.57 -19.24 -16.77
N LYS A 679 -25.63 -20.20 -16.78
CA LYS A 679 -24.21 -19.92 -16.55
C LYS A 679 -23.68 -18.90 -17.57
N ILE A 680 -22.83 -17.98 -17.13
CA ILE A 680 -22.11 -17.09 -18.05
C ILE A 680 -21.14 -17.91 -18.90
N GLU A 681 -21.13 -17.62 -20.19
CA GLU A 681 -20.20 -18.20 -21.15
C GLU A 681 -19.50 -17.05 -21.88
N ILE A 682 -18.21 -16.86 -21.60
CA ILE A 682 -17.38 -15.88 -22.32
C ILE A 682 -16.90 -16.43 -23.67
N LYS A 683 -17.04 -17.73 -23.90
CA LYS A 683 -16.82 -18.40 -25.18
C LYS A 683 -17.98 -19.33 -25.45
N ASP A 684 -18.63 -19.17 -26.59
CA ASP A 684 -19.66 -20.08 -27.06
C ASP A 684 -18.99 -21.27 -27.76
N GLU A 685 -19.07 -22.45 -27.16
CA GLU A 685 -18.45 -23.68 -27.70
C GLU A 685 -19.14 -24.18 -28.97
N LYS A 686 -20.41 -23.84 -29.20
CA LYS A 686 -21.18 -24.28 -30.37
C LYS A 686 -20.91 -23.41 -31.60
N THR A 687 -20.72 -22.12 -31.39
CA THR A 687 -20.46 -21.16 -32.48
C THR A 687 -18.99 -20.76 -32.60
N GLY A 688 -18.17 -21.11 -31.61
CA GLY A 688 -16.76 -20.70 -31.50
C GLY A 688 -16.58 -19.21 -31.18
N LYS A 689 -17.64 -18.50 -30.82
CA LYS A 689 -17.62 -17.04 -30.63
C LYS A 689 -17.03 -16.69 -29.26
N ASP A 690 -15.98 -15.87 -29.28
CA ASP A 690 -15.36 -15.29 -28.09
C ASP A 690 -15.98 -13.92 -27.79
N TYR A 691 -16.54 -13.75 -26.60
CA TYR A 691 -17.17 -12.51 -26.12
C TYR A 691 -16.19 -11.60 -25.36
N LYS A 692 -14.93 -12.03 -25.19
CA LYS A 692 -13.88 -11.20 -24.60
C LYS A 692 -13.68 -9.93 -25.43
N LEU A 693 -13.72 -8.80 -24.74
CA LEU A 693 -13.47 -7.49 -25.32
C LEU A 693 -11.98 -7.35 -25.63
N LYS A 694 -11.67 -7.00 -26.87
CA LYS A 694 -10.31 -6.67 -27.29
C LYS A 694 -10.03 -5.22 -26.95
N LEU A 695 -9.33 -5.02 -25.83
CA LEU A 695 -8.82 -3.72 -25.40
C LEU A 695 -7.43 -3.42 -25.98
N GLU A 696 -6.90 -4.29 -26.84
CA GLU A 696 -5.65 -4.03 -27.56
C GLU A 696 -5.86 -2.90 -28.59
N GLY A 697 -4.85 -2.05 -28.79
CA GLY A 697 -4.91 -0.95 -29.76
C GLY A 697 -5.60 0.32 -29.25
N LEU A 698 -5.63 0.53 -27.92
CA LEU A 698 -5.90 1.85 -27.32
C LEU A 698 -4.67 2.74 -27.46
N ASP A 699 -4.38 3.12 -28.70
CA ASP A 699 -3.19 3.91 -29.02
C ASP A 699 -3.36 5.35 -28.56
N MET A 700 -2.38 5.83 -27.79
CA MET A 700 -2.28 7.21 -27.32
C MET A 700 -1.01 7.85 -27.84
N ARG A 701 -1.13 9.03 -28.47
CA ARG A 701 0.04 9.88 -28.69
C ARG A 701 0.31 10.64 -27.41
N LEU A 702 1.18 10.09 -26.58
CA LEU A 702 1.50 10.62 -25.27
C LEU A 702 2.57 11.69 -25.37
N ASP A 703 2.28 12.88 -24.85
CA ASP A 703 3.29 13.86 -24.43
C ASP A 703 3.57 13.67 -22.94
N ARG A 704 4.75 13.12 -22.61
CA ARG A 704 5.11 12.80 -21.23
C ARG A 704 5.28 14.04 -20.36
N HIS A 705 5.78 15.14 -20.89
CA HIS A 705 5.94 16.36 -20.09
C HIS A 705 4.59 17.01 -19.77
N ALA A 706 3.63 16.91 -20.70
CA ALA A 706 2.25 17.29 -20.44
C ALA A 706 1.61 16.39 -19.36
N GLU A 707 1.79 15.07 -19.46
CA GLU A 707 1.28 14.08 -18.49
C GLU A 707 1.88 14.31 -17.10
N TRP A 708 3.19 14.49 -17.01
CA TRP A 708 3.86 14.75 -15.74
C TRP A 708 3.46 16.08 -15.11
N SER A 709 3.18 17.11 -15.91
CA SER A 709 2.64 18.38 -15.42
C SER A 709 1.21 18.24 -14.88
N GLN A 710 0.39 17.42 -15.53
CA GLN A 710 -0.95 17.07 -15.04
C GLN A 710 -0.85 16.29 -13.73
N ILE A 711 -0.08 15.20 -13.68
CA ILE A 711 0.10 14.37 -12.48
C ILE A 711 0.62 15.20 -11.29
N TYR A 712 1.58 16.10 -11.53
CA TYR A 712 2.07 17.02 -10.51
C TYR A 712 0.94 17.88 -9.92
N THR A 713 0.14 18.48 -10.80
CA THR A 713 -0.97 19.37 -10.42
C THR A 713 -2.10 18.61 -9.74
N GLU A 714 -2.39 17.40 -10.20
CA GLU A 714 -3.34 16.50 -9.60
C GLU A 714 -2.90 16.06 -8.19
N CYS A 715 -1.65 15.67 -7.99
CA CYS A 715 -1.17 15.33 -6.65
C CYS A 715 -1.32 16.51 -5.67
N TRP A 716 -1.03 17.72 -6.14
CA TRP A 716 -1.26 18.94 -5.37
C TRP A 716 -2.75 19.13 -5.02
N ARG A 717 -3.64 18.96 -6.00
CA ARG A 717 -5.10 19.11 -5.85
C ARG A 717 -5.68 18.04 -4.92
N GLN A 718 -5.26 16.79 -5.06
CA GLN A 718 -5.70 15.70 -4.20
C GLN A 718 -5.32 15.93 -2.73
N MET A 719 -4.12 16.44 -2.44
CA MET A 719 -3.77 16.83 -1.07
C MET A 719 -4.67 17.97 -0.57
N ARG A 720 -4.94 19.00 -1.38
CA ARG A 720 -5.86 20.08 -1.01
C ARG A 720 -7.26 19.56 -0.65
N ASP A 721 -7.78 18.62 -1.44
CA ASP A 721 -9.18 18.19 -1.36
C ASP A 721 -9.42 17.12 -0.27
N PHE A 722 -8.39 16.35 0.12
CA PHE A 722 -8.54 15.19 1.00
C PHE A 722 -7.77 15.28 2.32
N PHE A 723 -6.80 16.20 2.45
CA PHE A 723 -6.00 16.30 3.67
C PHE A 723 -6.86 16.62 4.89
N TYR A 724 -6.63 15.93 6.00
CA TYR A 724 -7.49 15.97 7.19
C TYR A 724 -7.69 17.38 7.77
N ALA A 725 -6.69 18.25 7.61
CA ALA A 725 -6.70 19.62 8.11
C ALA A 725 -6.94 20.60 6.95
N PRO A 726 -8.14 21.20 6.81
CA PRO A 726 -8.47 22.08 5.69
C PRO A 726 -7.59 23.33 5.57
N ASN A 727 -6.91 23.73 6.66
CA ASN A 727 -5.93 24.81 6.67
C ASN A 727 -4.52 24.36 6.24
N MET A 728 -4.35 23.12 5.76
CA MET A 728 -3.09 22.56 5.26
C MET A 728 -1.93 22.67 6.27
N ASN A 729 -2.21 22.50 7.56
CA ASN A 729 -1.26 22.72 8.66
C ASN A 729 -0.60 24.11 8.67
N GLY A 730 -1.30 25.13 8.14
CA GLY A 730 -0.81 26.50 8.06
C GLY A 730 0.13 26.78 6.88
N VAL A 731 0.33 25.81 5.99
CA VAL A 731 1.15 25.96 4.77
C VAL A 731 0.37 26.74 3.72
N ASP A 732 1.00 27.74 3.10
CA ASP A 732 0.46 28.34 1.87
C ASP A 732 0.58 27.33 0.73
N TRP A 733 -0.46 26.51 0.60
CA TRP A 733 -0.45 25.37 -0.31
C TRP A 733 -0.35 25.80 -1.77
N LYS A 734 -0.95 26.93 -2.14
CA LYS A 734 -0.85 27.48 -3.49
C LYS A 734 0.58 27.94 -3.79
N ALA A 735 1.23 28.63 -2.86
CA ALA A 735 2.63 29.02 -3.03
C ALA A 735 3.56 27.80 -3.14
N MET A 736 3.27 26.71 -2.40
CA MET A 736 4.05 25.46 -2.53
C MET A 736 3.92 24.83 -3.92
N ARG A 737 2.72 24.84 -4.52
CA ARG A 737 2.55 24.44 -5.93
C ARG A 737 3.48 25.24 -6.85
N ASP A 738 3.42 26.56 -6.78
CA ASP A 738 4.14 27.42 -7.72
C ASP A 738 5.66 27.27 -7.54
N LYS A 739 6.12 27.09 -6.30
CA LYS A 739 7.52 26.84 -5.95
C LYS A 739 8.06 25.56 -6.58
N TYR A 740 7.36 24.43 -6.43
CA TYR A 740 7.83 23.13 -6.93
C TYR A 740 7.53 22.93 -8.43
N ALA A 741 6.51 23.60 -8.98
CA ALA A 741 6.21 23.61 -10.41
C ALA A 741 7.40 24.08 -11.27
N ALA A 742 8.26 24.95 -10.72
CA ALA A 742 9.48 25.42 -11.39
C ALA A 742 10.50 24.30 -11.69
N LEU A 743 10.35 23.11 -11.11
CA LEU A 743 11.21 21.95 -11.35
C LEU A 743 10.60 20.95 -12.34
N VAL A 744 9.29 21.01 -12.60
CA VAL A 744 8.59 20.08 -13.50
C VAL A 744 9.18 20.05 -14.92
N PRO A 745 9.59 21.19 -15.54
CA PRO A 745 10.20 21.16 -16.87
C PRO A 745 11.51 20.36 -16.97
N PHE A 746 12.15 20.05 -15.84
CA PHE A 746 13.43 19.33 -15.80
C PHE A 746 13.26 17.83 -15.52
N VAL A 747 12.03 17.35 -15.32
CA VAL A 747 11.71 15.93 -15.15
C VAL A 747 11.94 15.24 -16.50
N ASN A 748 12.83 14.23 -16.52
CA ASN A 748 13.09 13.41 -17.71
C ASN A 748 12.94 11.90 -17.45
N HIS A 749 12.62 11.52 -16.22
CA HIS A 749 12.26 10.17 -15.84
C HIS A 749 11.13 10.19 -14.80
N ARG A 750 10.25 9.18 -14.79
CA ARG A 750 9.08 9.16 -13.90
C ARG A 750 9.43 9.18 -12.40
N ASN A 751 10.57 8.59 -12.02
CA ASN A 751 11.11 8.67 -10.65
C ASN A 751 11.52 10.10 -10.25
N ASP A 752 11.89 10.96 -11.20
CA ASP A 752 12.17 12.39 -10.92
C ASP A 752 10.87 13.10 -10.52
N LEU A 753 9.76 12.77 -11.20
CA LEU A 753 8.44 13.28 -10.83
C LEU A 753 8.00 12.76 -9.47
N THR A 754 8.17 11.47 -9.17
CA THR A 754 7.83 10.92 -7.85
C THR A 754 8.60 11.62 -6.74
N TYR A 755 9.90 11.84 -6.95
CA TYR A 755 10.71 12.62 -6.01
C TYR A 755 10.17 14.04 -5.83
N LEU A 756 9.88 14.74 -6.94
CA LEU A 756 9.38 16.10 -6.90
C LEU A 756 8.02 16.23 -6.18
N VAL A 757 7.08 15.32 -6.47
CA VAL A 757 5.79 15.24 -5.77
C VAL A 757 6.02 14.95 -4.30
N GLY A 758 6.95 14.04 -3.98
CA GLY A 758 7.32 13.72 -2.61
C GLY A 758 7.83 14.93 -1.82
N GLU A 759 8.68 15.76 -2.43
CA GLU A 759 9.16 17.00 -1.82
C GLU A 759 8.03 18.01 -1.58
N LEU A 760 7.10 18.13 -2.52
CA LEU A 760 5.93 19.01 -2.39
C LEU A 760 5.03 18.57 -1.23
N ILE A 761 4.62 17.30 -1.19
CA ILE A 761 3.67 16.82 -0.17
C ILE A 761 4.32 16.76 1.22
N GLY A 762 5.64 16.61 1.30
CA GLY A 762 6.37 16.64 2.56
C GLY A 762 6.36 18.00 3.27
N GLU A 763 6.01 19.08 2.58
CA GLU A 763 5.83 20.41 3.20
C GLU A 763 4.65 20.46 4.18
N LEU A 764 3.67 19.55 4.06
CA LEU A 764 2.52 19.49 4.96
C LEU A 764 2.85 19.00 6.38
N ASN A 765 4.08 18.51 6.59
CA ASN A 765 4.57 18.03 7.88
C ASN A 765 3.60 17.07 8.57
N SER A 766 3.25 15.98 7.89
CA SER A 766 2.37 14.94 8.44
C SER A 766 2.86 13.55 8.04
N GLY A 767 2.60 12.57 8.89
CA GLY A 767 2.73 11.17 8.59
C GLY A 767 1.78 10.75 7.48
N HIS A 768 2.10 9.63 6.85
CA HIS A 768 1.30 9.04 5.77
C HIS A 768 1.10 9.88 4.49
N THR A 769 1.85 10.97 4.31
CA THR A 769 2.03 11.60 3.01
C THR A 769 2.96 10.74 2.18
N TYR A 770 2.46 9.91 1.25
CA TYR A 770 3.32 9.04 0.43
C TYR A 770 2.99 9.16 -1.06
N VAL A 771 4.01 8.93 -1.90
CA VAL A 771 3.88 8.81 -3.35
C VAL A 771 4.80 7.70 -3.84
N ALA A 772 4.37 6.89 -4.80
CA ALA A 772 5.17 5.79 -5.35
C ALA A 772 4.72 5.37 -6.75
N GLY A 773 5.57 4.65 -7.47
CA GLY A 773 5.22 3.98 -8.72
C GLY A 773 5.13 4.92 -9.94
N GLY A 774 4.26 4.54 -10.88
CA GLY A 774 4.12 5.16 -12.20
C GLY A 774 4.90 4.42 -13.29
N GLU A 775 4.44 4.52 -14.53
CA GLU A 775 5.07 3.84 -15.67
C GLU A 775 6.47 4.40 -15.94
N ARG A 776 7.44 3.50 -15.99
CA ARG A 776 8.83 3.79 -16.34
C ARG A 776 9.47 2.59 -17.03
N PRO A 777 10.63 2.77 -17.70
CA PRO A 777 11.44 1.63 -18.12
C PRO A 777 11.83 0.78 -16.91
N GLU A 778 11.48 -0.51 -16.92
CA GLU A 778 11.80 -1.46 -15.86
C GLU A 778 12.68 -2.61 -16.39
N THR A 779 13.57 -3.12 -15.54
CA THR A 779 14.32 -4.35 -15.80
C THR A 779 13.61 -5.52 -15.11
N PRO A 780 13.33 -6.63 -15.81
CA PRO A 780 12.73 -7.81 -15.18
C PRO A 780 13.57 -8.31 -14.00
N ARG A 781 12.95 -8.45 -12.83
CA ARG A 781 13.61 -8.99 -11.63
C ARG A 781 13.85 -10.49 -11.77
N ILE A 782 14.98 -10.97 -11.24
CA ILE A 782 15.34 -12.40 -11.26
C ILE A 782 15.30 -12.93 -9.83
N LYS A 783 14.37 -13.85 -9.55
CA LYS A 783 14.26 -14.47 -8.22
C LYS A 783 15.50 -15.32 -7.92
N LEU A 784 16.22 -14.97 -6.86
CA LEU A 784 17.37 -15.72 -6.34
C LEU A 784 16.90 -16.88 -5.47
N GLY A 785 17.48 -18.07 -5.63
CA GLY A 785 17.24 -19.18 -4.71
C GLY A 785 18.04 -19.03 -3.41
N LEU A 786 17.35 -19.05 -2.28
CA LEU A 786 17.93 -18.97 -0.94
C LEU A 786 17.76 -20.31 -0.19
N LEU A 787 18.74 -20.66 0.65
CA LEU A 787 18.85 -22.01 1.23
C LEU A 787 18.34 -22.12 2.68
N GLY A 788 17.86 -21.03 3.27
CA GLY A 788 17.50 -20.93 4.68
C GLY A 788 18.70 -21.02 5.60
N ALA A 789 19.86 -20.44 5.21
CA ALA A 789 21.11 -20.61 5.94
C ALA A 789 22.13 -19.49 5.74
N GLU A 790 23.04 -19.38 6.70
CA GLU A 790 24.17 -18.46 6.68
C GLU A 790 25.48 -19.23 6.44
N PHE A 791 26.39 -18.65 5.67
CA PHE A 791 27.61 -19.32 5.19
C PHE A 791 28.87 -18.47 5.41
N SER A 792 29.99 -19.14 5.62
CA SER A 792 31.34 -18.55 5.55
C SER A 792 32.20 -19.34 4.57
N ARG A 793 33.13 -18.65 3.92
CA ARG A 793 34.06 -19.29 2.99
C ARG A 793 35.28 -19.80 3.73
N ASP A 794 35.60 -21.08 3.53
CA ASP A 794 36.84 -21.66 4.03
C ASP A 794 38.04 -21.16 3.19
N PRO A 795 39.07 -20.54 3.80
CA PRO A 795 40.14 -19.91 3.04
C PRO A 795 41.05 -20.91 2.30
N ALA A 796 41.15 -22.15 2.79
CA ALA A 796 42.06 -23.15 2.21
C ALA A 796 41.43 -23.91 1.04
N SER A 797 40.21 -24.40 1.21
CA SER A 797 39.48 -25.20 0.21
C SER A 797 38.60 -24.35 -0.72
N ARG A 798 38.27 -23.13 -0.30
CA ARG A 798 37.25 -22.26 -0.91
C ARG A 798 35.84 -22.85 -0.92
N ALA A 799 35.58 -23.94 -0.19
CA ALA A 799 34.23 -24.44 0.07
C ALA A 799 33.48 -23.50 1.02
N TYR A 800 32.15 -23.61 1.07
CA TYR A 800 31.33 -22.82 2.01
C TYR A 800 30.91 -23.67 3.20
N ARG A 801 31.26 -23.25 4.41
CA ARG A 801 30.77 -23.85 5.65
C ARG A 801 29.40 -23.27 5.98
N ILE A 802 28.47 -24.13 6.36
CA ILE A 802 27.15 -23.73 6.88
C ILE A 802 27.34 -23.28 8.33
N ASP A 803 27.27 -21.98 8.58
CA ASP A 803 27.45 -21.43 9.93
C ASP A 803 26.16 -21.52 10.75
N ARG A 804 25.01 -21.32 10.09
CA ARG A 804 23.71 -21.37 10.74
C ARG A 804 22.64 -21.85 9.78
N ILE A 805 21.71 -22.68 10.26
CA ILE A 805 20.51 -23.05 9.51
C ILE A 805 19.30 -22.38 10.18
N LEU A 806 18.57 -21.55 9.43
CA LEU A 806 17.42 -20.83 9.95
C LEU A 806 16.29 -21.81 10.32
N PRO A 807 15.65 -21.64 11.49
CA PRO A 807 14.51 -22.45 11.88
C PRO A 807 13.30 -22.18 10.98
N GLY A 808 12.50 -23.23 10.74
CA GLY A 808 11.32 -23.16 9.90
C GLY A 808 10.24 -24.16 10.32
N GLU A 809 9.12 -24.15 9.61
CA GLU A 809 7.95 -25.01 9.84
C GLU A 809 7.64 -25.79 8.56
N ASN A 810 7.84 -27.10 8.58
CA ASN A 810 7.66 -27.94 7.38
C ASN A 810 6.19 -28.10 6.93
N TRP A 811 5.23 -27.50 7.63
CA TRP A 811 3.81 -27.45 7.23
C TRP A 811 3.39 -26.10 6.63
N ASN A 812 4.23 -25.07 6.71
CA ASN A 812 3.94 -23.73 6.17
C ASN A 812 4.94 -23.41 5.06
N LYS A 813 4.44 -23.06 3.87
CA LYS A 813 5.28 -22.77 2.71
C LYS A 813 6.18 -21.55 2.93
N GLN A 814 5.69 -20.48 3.56
CA GLN A 814 6.42 -19.23 3.77
C GLN A 814 7.54 -19.36 4.79
N THR A 815 7.36 -20.21 5.81
CA THR A 815 8.35 -20.45 6.87
C THR A 815 9.09 -21.79 6.70
N ARG A 816 9.03 -22.42 5.51
CA ARG A 816 9.80 -23.65 5.24
C ARG A 816 11.26 -23.32 4.99
N SER A 817 12.16 -23.85 5.84
CA SER A 817 13.62 -23.71 5.67
C SER A 817 14.17 -24.83 4.77
N PRO A 818 14.74 -24.52 3.58
CA PRO A 818 15.12 -25.54 2.60
C PRO A 818 16.10 -26.60 3.12
N LEU A 819 17.10 -26.23 3.90
CA LEU A 819 18.08 -27.18 4.46
C LEU A 819 17.56 -27.99 5.67
N ARG A 820 16.35 -27.69 6.17
CA ARG A 820 15.68 -28.47 7.23
C ARG A 820 14.61 -29.44 6.72
N GLU A 821 14.54 -29.64 5.40
CA GLU A 821 13.61 -30.61 4.82
C GLU A 821 13.86 -32.02 5.39
N ILE A 822 12.78 -32.78 5.52
CA ILE A 822 12.81 -34.08 6.20
C ILE A 822 13.71 -35.05 5.41
N GLY A 823 14.70 -35.63 6.10
CA GLY A 823 15.59 -36.65 5.53
C GLY A 823 16.91 -36.15 4.93
N LEU A 824 17.15 -34.83 4.85
CA LEU A 824 18.41 -34.30 4.28
C LEU A 824 19.64 -34.51 5.19
N ASN A 825 19.41 -34.57 6.51
CA ASN A 825 20.45 -34.76 7.54
C ASN A 825 21.62 -33.76 7.47
N VAL A 826 21.39 -32.53 6.96
CA VAL A 826 22.38 -31.44 6.95
C VAL A 826 22.46 -30.79 8.33
N LYS A 827 23.66 -30.41 8.76
CA LYS A 827 23.89 -29.77 10.06
C LYS A 827 24.76 -28.53 9.91
N GLU A 828 24.65 -27.63 10.88
CA GLU A 828 25.62 -26.55 11.05
C GLU A 828 27.03 -27.15 11.21
N GLY A 829 28.00 -26.55 10.53
CA GLY A 829 29.38 -27.05 10.40
C GLY A 829 29.64 -27.92 9.17
N ASP A 830 28.60 -28.43 8.49
CA ASP A 830 28.78 -29.10 7.18
C ASP A 830 29.24 -28.10 6.11
N TYR A 831 29.85 -28.61 5.06
CA TYR A 831 30.36 -27.87 3.90
C TYR A 831 29.48 -28.11 2.68
N LEU A 832 29.15 -27.02 2.00
CA LEU A 832 28.63 -27.02 0.63
C LEU A 832 29.82 -27.03 -0.34
N LEU A 833 29.87 -28.03 -1.21
CA LEU A 833 30.97 -28.28 -2.14
C LEU A 833 30.58 -27.97 -3.60
N ALA A 834 29.32 -28.21 -3.97
CA ALA A 834 28.82 -27.92 -5.31
C ALA A 834 27.31 -27.59 -5.30
N ILE A 835 26.89 -26.80 -6.29
CA ILE A 835 25.50 -26.45 -6.57
C ILE A 835 25.22 -26.81 -8.03
N ASN A 836 24.25 -27.68 -8.29
CA ASN A 836 23.94 -28.21 -9.64
C ASN A 836 25.18 -28.72 -10.39
N GLY A 837 26.08 -29.39 -9.66
CA GLY A 837 27.34 -29.92 -10.20
C GLY A 837 28.46 -28.90 -10.37
N ALA A 838 28.21 -27.59 -10.23
CA ALA A 838 29.25 -26.56 -10.28
C ALA A 838 29.99 -26.48 -8.92
N PRO A 839 31.31 -26.70 -8.87
CA PRO A 839 32.07 -26.62 -7.62
C PRO A 839 32.11 -25.17 -7.10
N VAL A 840 31.66 -24.96 -5.86
CA VAL A 840 31.57 -23.60 -5.28
C VAL A 840 32.94 -22.96 -5.06
N SER A 841 34.01 -23.76 -5.02
CA SER A 841 35.39 -23.28 -4.95
C SER A 841 35.82 -22.45 -6.17
N THR A 842 35.14 -22.64 -7.31
CA THR A 842 35.39 -21.91 -8.56
C THR A 842 34.58 -20.62 -8.71
N LEU A 843 33.54 -20.45 -7.87
CA LEU A 843 32.65 -19.31 -7.95
C LEU A 843 33.18 -18.13 -7.12
N PRO A 844 33.08 -16.88 -7.58
CA PRO A 844 33.28 -15.71 -6.73
C PRO A 844 32.32 -15.75 -5.53
N ASN A 845 31.05 -16.08 -5.77
CA ASN A 845 30.01 -16.15 -4.76
C ASN A 845 29.14 -17.40 -4.98
N LEU A 846 28.75 -18.11 -3.91
CA LEU A 846 27.88 -19.29 -4.05
C LEU A 846 26.54 -18.94 -4.72
N TYR A 847 26.04 -17.71 -4.50
CA TYR A 847 24.75 -17.27 -5.04
C TYR A 847 24.76 -17.09 -6.57
N ASP A 848 25.93 -17.04 -7.21
CA ASP A 848 26.05 -17.08 -8.68
C ASP A 848 25.32 -18.31 -9.27
N ALA A 849 25.44 -19.46 -8.60
CA ALA A 849 24.81 -20.72 -9.04
C ALA A 849 23.32 -20.85 -8.64
N LEU A 850 22.77 -19.86 -7.94
CA LEU A 850 21.39 -19.85 -7.44
C LEU A 850 20.51 -18.77 -8.11
N ILE A 851 21.05 -18.02 -9.06
CA ILE A 851 20.27 -17.05 -9.84
C ILE A 851 19.17 -17.78 -10.62
N GLY A 852 17.90 -17.39 -10.41
CA GLY A 852 16.76 -17.96 -11.13
C GLY A 852 16.33 -19.35 -10.66
N THR A 853 16.85 -19.84 -9.53
CA THR A 853 16.57 -21.19 -9.00
C THR A 853 15.52 -21.23 -7.89
N ALA A 854 14.99 -20.08 -7.45
CA ALA A 854 13.90 -20.03 -6.48
C ALA A 854 12.70 -20.87 -6.95
N ASP A 855 12.07 -21.57 -6.00
CA ASP A 855 10.93 -22.48 -6.23
C ASP A 855 11.21 -23.64 -7.21
N LYS A 856 12.48 -23.90 -7.54
CA LYS A 856 12.90 -25.01 -8.43
C LYS A 856 13.81 -25.97 -7.68
N GLN A 857 13.87 -27.22 -8.15
CA GLN A 857 14.79 -28.20 -7.58
C GLN A 857 16.24 -27.83 -7.87
N VAL A 858 17.08 -27.90 -6.84
CA VAL A 858 18.53 -27.71 -6.91
C VAL A 858 19.21 -28.89 -6.23
N ILE A 859 20.28 -29.39 -6.84
CA ILE A 859 21.11 -30.44 -6.26
C ILE A 859 22.29 -29.77 -5.55
N LEU A 860 22.44 -30.04 -4.26
CA LEU A 860 23.56 -29.57 -3.44
C LEU A 860 24.46 -30.76 -3.10
N ARG A 861 25.77 -30.58 -3.23
CA ARG A 861 26.75 -31.55 -2.75
C ARG A 861 27.29 -31.11 -1.40
N VAL A 862 27.02 -31.89 -0.36
CA VAL A 862 27.34 -31.54 1.04
C VAL A 862 28.21 -32.59 1.72
N ASN A 863 29.06 -32.17 2.67
CA ASN A 863 29.87 -33.08 3.47
C ASN A 863 30.25 -32.47 4.82
N SER A 864 30.59 -33.29 5.81
CA SER A 864 31.15 -32.82 7.09
C SER A 864 32.61 -32.32 7.00
N LYS A 865 33.23 -32.45 5.82
CA LYS A 865 34.62 -32.06 5.53
C LYS A 865 34.66 -31.21 4.25
N PRO A 866 35.65 -30.31 4.11
CA PRO A 866 35.79 -29.45 2.92
C PRO A 866 36.40 -30.19 1.71
N ASN A 867 35.96 -31.42 1.44
CA ASN A 867 36.40 -32.25 0.31
C ASN A 867 35.36 -33.33 -0.01
N ASP A 868 35.54 -34.02 -1.13
CA ASP A 868 34.59 -35.03 -1.63
C ASP A 868 34.53 -36.34 -0.85
N ASN A 869 35.45 -36.61 0.09
CA ASN A 869 35.49 -37.88 0.79
C ASN A 869 34.32 -38.01 1.76
N GLY A 870 33.32 -38.82 1.37
CA GLY A 870 32.07 -38.97 2.13
C GLY A 870 31.00 -37.93 1.77
N ALA A 871 31.23 -37.10 0.75
CA ALA A 871 30.25 -36.15 0.28
C ALA A 871 29.04 -36.85 -0.36
N ARG A 872 27.86 -36.26 -0.18
CA ARG A 872 26.60 -36.76 -0.72
C ARG A 872 25.83 -35.64 -1.41
N ASP A 873 25.02 -36.04 -2.37
CA ASP A 873 24.12 -35.12 -3.06
C ASP A 873 22.75 -35.14 -2.39
N ILE A 874 22.19 -33.95 -2.20
CA ILE A 874 20.84 -33.74 -1.67
C ILE A 874 20.06 -32.86 -2.64
N THR A 875 18.75 -33.02 -2.69
CA THR A 875 17.86 -32.17 -3.49
C THR A 875 17.08 -31.27 -2.55
N VAL A 876 17.06 -29.97 -2.85
CA VAL A 876 16.29 -28.96 -2.12
C VAL A 876 15.47 -28.12 -3.08
N VAL A 877 14.47 -27.42 -2.55
CA VAL A 877 13.76 -26.34 -3.26
C VAL A 877 14.08 -25.03 -2.55
N PRO A 878 14.95 -24.17 -3.11
CA PRO A 878 15.29 -22.89 -2.51
C PRO A 878 14.07 -21.96 -2.45
N THR A 879 13.98 -21.15 -1.40
CA THR A 879 12.95 -20.10 -1.27
C THR A 879 13.39 -18.82 -1.98
N ALA A 880 12.42 -18.00 -2.41
CA ALA A 880 12.70 -16.66 -2.95
C ALA A 880 12.91 -15.59 -1.85
N ASP A 881 12.46 -15.87 -0.63
CA ASP A 881 12.45 -14.95 0.50
C ASP A 881 12.72 -15.70 1.82
N GLU A 882 13.65 -15.17 2.63
CA GLU A 882 14.03 -15.68 3.95
C GLU A 882 13.54 -14.78 5.11
N ALA A 883 12.94 -13.62 4.83
CA ALA A 883 12.44 -12.71 5.87
C ALA A 883 11.53 -13.42 6.90
N PRO A 884 10.55 -14.28 6.50
CA PRO A 884 9.74 -15.02 7.47
C PRO A 884 10.56 -15.98 8.37
N LEU A 885 11.66 -16.54 7.86
CA LEU A 885 12.56 -17.40 8.64
C LEU A 885 13.35 -16.59 9.67
N TYR A 886 13.85 -15.42 9.28
CA TYR A 886 14.53 -14.49 10.20
C TYR A 886 13.60 -14.00 11.30
N TYR A 887 12.36 -13.62 10.95
CA TYR A 887 11.33 -13.22 11.92
C TYR A 887 11.08 -14.33 12.94
N ARG A 888 10.78 -15.54 12.47
CA ARG A 888 10.54 -16.69 13.35
C ARG A 888 11.73 -16.98 14.26
N ALA A 889 12.95 -16.96 13.71
CA ALA A 889 14.16 -17.21 14.47
C ALA A 889 14.34 -16.18 15.60
N TRP A 890 14.04 -14.91 15.32
CA TRP A 890 14.13 -13.83 16.29
C TRP A 890 13.06 -13.96 17.38
N VAL A 891 11.79 -14.21 17.03
CA VAL A 891 10.70 -14.40 18.02
C VAL A 891 10.99 -15.60 18.92
N GLN A 892 11.38 -16.75 18.35
CA GLN A 892 11.67 -17.94 19.16
C GLN A 892 12.85 -17.71 20.11
N LYS A 893 13.91 -17.03 19.65
CA LYS A 893 15.04 -16.65 20.51
C LYS A 893 14.57 -15.84 21.73
N ASN A 894 13.68 -14.87 21.53
CA ASN A 894 13.17 -14.03 22.63
C ASN A 894 12.28 -14.83 23.60
N ILE A 895 11.43 -15.74 23.09
CA ILE A 895 10.64 -16.66 23.92
C ILE A 895 11.57 -17.53 24.79
N ASP A 896 12.63 -18.08 24.21
CA ASP A 896 13.60 -18.94 24.89
C ASP A 896 14.38 -18.17 25.97
N GLU A 897 14.81 -16.94 25.66
CA GLU A 897 15.50 -16.07 26.61
C GLU A 897 14.62 -15.68 27.80
N VAL A 898 13.38 -15.24 27.55
CA VAL A 898 12.41 -14.93 28.62
C VAL A 898 12.15 -16.18 29.46
N THR A 899 11.85 -17.31 28.83
CA THR A 899 11.59 -18.58 29.52
C THR A 899 12.77 -18.97 30.42
N LYS A 900 14.00 -18.90 29.91
CA LYS A 900 15.21 -19.23 30.66
C LYS A 900 15.43 -18.30 31.85
N LYS A 901 15.32 -16.98 31.67
CA LYS A 901 15.60 -15.98 32.70
C LYS A 901 14.52 -15.89 33.78
N THR A 902 13.30 -16.33 33.48
CA THR A 902 12.19 -16.28 34.43
C THR A 902 11.75 -17.65 34.95
N GLY A 903 12.55 -18.71 34.72
CA GLY A 903 12.17 -20.07 35.11
C GLY A 903 10.86 -20.55 34.47
N GLY A 904 10.51 -20.01 33.31
CA GLY A 904 9.27 -20.30 32.60
C GLY A 904 8.01 -19.66 33.17
N GLU A 905 8.10 -18.78 34.17
CA GLU A 905 6.93 -18.11 34.76
C GLU A 905 6.34 -16.99 33.88
N VAL A 906 7.14 -16.33 33.02
CA VAL A 906 6.71 -15.20 32.19
C VAL A 906 6.51 -15.65 30.75
N GLY A 907 5.44 -15.15 30.11
CA GLY A 907 5.18 -15.32 28.68
C GLY A 907 5.72 -14.16 27.84
N TYR A 908 5.95 -14.39 26.56
CA TYR A 908 6.37 -13.37 25.60
C TYR A 908 5.54 -13.46 24.32
N VAL A 909 5.00 -12.34 23.87
CA VAL A 909 4.25 -12.23 22.61
C VAL A 909 4.84 -11.09 21.80
N HIS A 910 5.14 -11.33 20.54
CA HIS A 910 5.48 -10.27 19.60
C HIS A 910 4.34 -10.04 18.61
N ILE A 911 4.08 -8.78 18.28
CA ILE A 911 3.06 -8.39 17.29
C ILE A 911 3.75 -7.55 16.20
N PRO A 912 4.00 -8.11 15.00
CA PRO A 912 4.84 -7.48 13.96
C PRO A 912 4.17 -6.34 13.20
N ASP A 913 2.85 -6.29 13.18
CA ASP A 913 2.06 -5.19 12.63
C ASP A 913 0.70 -5.13 13.35
N MET A 914 -0.22 -4.28 12.90
CA MET A 914 -1.59 -4.24 13.37
C MET A 914 -2.58 -4.57 12.24
N GLY A 915 -2.19 -5.42 11.29
CA GLY A 915 -3.07 -6.02 10.30
C GLY A 915 -3.51 -7.44 10.70
N GLN A 916 -4.08 -8.19 9.76
CA GLN A 916 -4.40 -9.61 9.94
C GLN A 916 -3.16 -10.46 10.27
N PRO A 917 -1.97 -10.26 9.64
CA PRO A 917 -0.77 -11.01 10.01
C PRO A 917 -0.38 -10.81 11.48
N GLY A 918 -0.37 -9.57 11.97
CA GLY A 918 -0.09 -9.25 13.37
C GLY A 918 -1.11 -9.85 14.34
N LEU A 919 -2.40 -9.80 14.00
CA LEU A 919 -3.46 -10.43 14.80
C LEU A 919 -3.32 -11.96 14.86
N ASN A 920 -2.88 -12.58 13.76
CA ASN A 920 -2.57 -14.01 13.71
C ASN A 920 -1.38 -14.36 14.62
N GLU A 921 -0.29 -13.59 14.59
CA GLU A 921 0.85 -13.80 15.48
C GLU A 921 0.49 -13.59 16.96
N PHE A 922 -0.30 -12.55 17.28
CA PHE A 922 -0.84 -12.36 18.63
C PHE A 922 -1.62 -13.61 19.09
N THR A 923 -2.53 -14.11 18.27
CA THR A 923 -3.35 -15.28 18.59
C THR A 923 -2.50 -16.54 18.78
N LYS A 924 -1.53 -16.79 17.89
CA LYS A 924 -0.61 -17.94 17.95
C LYS A 924 0.23 -17.93 19.23
N LEU A 925 0.70 -16.76 19.67
CA LEU A 925 1.62 -16.65 20.80
C LEU A 925 0.92 -16.46 22.15
N TYR A 926 -0.20 -15.74 22.19
CA TYR A 926 -0.89 -15.37 23.44
C TYR A 926 -1.59 -16.55 24.11
N PHE A 927 -2.44 -17.28 23.38
CA PHE A 927 -3.28 -18.32 23.99
C PHE A 927 -2.49 -19.53 24.56
N PRO A 928 -1.40 -20.01 23.92
CA PRO A 928 -0.56 -21.05 24.52
C PRO A 928 0.14 -20.62 25.82
N GLN A 929 0.26 -19.31 26.06
CA GLN A 929 0.96 -18.72 27.21
C GLN A 929 -0.01 -18.12 28.25
N ILE A 930 -1.33 -18.29 28.09
CA ILE A 930 -2.36 -17.62 28.90
C ILE A 930 -2.35 -17.94 30.40
N ARG A 931 -1.61 -18.99 30.81
CA ARG A 931 -1.45 -19.41 32.22
C ARG A 931 -0.06 -19.13 32.79
N LYS A 932 0.78 -18.40 32.05
CA LYS A 932 1.99 -17.77 32.59
C LYS A 932 1.60 -16.75 33.67
N LYS A 933 2.50 -16.49 34.62
CA LYS A 933 2.26 -15.62 35.77
C LYS A 933 2.35 -14.13 35.41
N ALA A 934 3.05 -13.79 34.34
CA ALA A 934 3.13 -12.45 33.79
C ALA A 934 3.40 -12.51 32.28
N LEU A 935 3.25 -11.38 31.57
CA LEU A 935 3.36 -11.32 30.12
C LEU A 935 4.18 -10.09 29.67
N ILE A 936 5.09 -10.30 28.73
CA ILE A 936 5.75 -9.24 27.96
C ILE A 936 5.08 -9.17 26.59
N VAL A 937 4.55 -8.00 26.22
CA VAL A 937 3.96 -7.73 24.91
C VAL A 937 4.92 -6.85 24.11
N ASP A 938 5.58 -7.43 23.12
CA ASP A 938 6.57 -6.76 22.29
C ASP A 938 5.95 -6.26 20.98
N VAL A 939 5.96 -4.94 20.79
CA VAL A 939 5.51 -4.28 19.55
C VAL A 939 6.64 -3.46 18.90
N ARG A 940 7.90 -3.78 19.21
CA ARG A 940 9.07 -3.22 18.52
C ARG A 940 9.04 -3.61 17.04
N GLY A 941 9.36 -2.69 16.14
CA GLY A 941 9.26 -2.95 14.69
C GLY A 941 7.82 -3.07 14.15
N ASN A 942 6.79 -2.76 14.95
CA ASN A 942 5.40 -2.92 14.52
C ASN A 942 5.03 -2.02 13.33
N GLY A 943 4.63 -2.60 12.20
CA GLY A 943 4.36 -1.89 10.94
C GLY A 943 3.07 -1.06 10.87
N GLY A 944 2.19 -1.14 11.88
CA GLY A 944 0.89 -0.47 11.89
C GLY A 944 -0.24 -1.25 11.21
N GLY A 945 -1.42 -0.65 11.09
CA GLY A 945 -2.64 -1.31 10.61
C GLY A 945 -3.88 -0.71 11.30
N PHE A 946 -4.78 -1.54 11.82
CA PHE A 946 -6.04 -1.11 12.44
C PHE A 946 -6.57 -2.02 13.56
N VAL A 947 -5.91 -3.14 13.88
CA VAL A 947 -6.44 -4.15 14.82
C VAL A 947 -6.06 -3.92 16.29
N SER A 948 -5.33 -2.87 16.63
CA SER A 948 -4.95 -2.62 18.04
C SER A 948 -6.12 -2.49 19.03
N PRO A 949 -7.33 -1.99 18.69
CA PRO A 949 -8.47 -2.04 19.61
C PRO A 949 -8.84 -3.47 19.99
N LEU A 950 -8.78 -4.40 19.02
CA LEU A 950 -9.10 -5.81 19.25
C LEU A 950 -8.10 -6.43 20.22
N VAL A 951 -6.81 -6.19 20.03
CA VAL A 951 -5.75 -6.69 20.94
C VAL A 951 -5.94 -6.13 22.36
N ILE A 952 -6.15 -4.82 22.49
CA ILE A 952 -6.35 -4.15 23.79
C ILE A 952 -7.56 -4.71 24.54
N GLU A 953 -8.68 -4.95 23.85
CA GLU A 953 -9.87 -5.54 24.45
C GLU A 953 -9.59 -6.91 25.09
N ARG A 954 -8.72 -7.74 24.46
CA ARG A 954 -8.35 -9.06 25.00
C ARG A 954 -7.42 -8.93 26.20
N LEU A 955 -6.47 -8.01 26.15
CA LEU A 955 -5.53 -7.75 27.26
C LEU A 955 -6.22 -7.12 28.48
N GLN A 956 -7.33 -6.39 28.27
CA GLN A 956 -8.09 -5.73 29.34
C GLN A 956 -9.14 -6.63 30.01
N ARG A 957 -9.33 -7.88 29.56
CA ARG A 957 -10.34 -8.78 30.15
C ARG A 957 -10.11 -8.93 31.66
N ALA A 958 -11.18 -8.74 32.43
CA ALA A 958 -11.15 -8.84 33.89
C ALA A 958 -11.60 -10.22 34.38
N LEU A 959 -10.92 -10.77 35.38
CA LEU A 959 -11.37 -11.97 36.08
C LEU A 959 -12.57 -11.62 36.96
N VAL A 960 -13.69 -12.31 36.75
CA VAL A 960 -14.92 -12.07 37.51
C VAL A 960 -15.24 -13.23 38.45
N MET A 961 -15.09 -14.46 37.97
CA MET A 961 -15.30 -15.68 38.77
C MET A 961 -14.37 -16.80 38.31
N ILE A 962 -14.44 -17.94 39.00
CA ILE A 962 -13.57 -19.09 38.77
C ILE A 962 -14.45 -20.32 38.67
N ASP A 963 -14.25 -21.06 37.57
CA ASP A 963 -14.98 -22.28 37.31
C ASP A 963 -14.16 -23.51 37.68
N MET A 964 -14.86 -24.62 37.92
CA MET A 964 -14.27 -25.95 38.01
C MET A 964 -15.12 -26.97 37.27
N PHE A 965 -14.47 -27.95 36.66
CA PHE A 965 -15.12 -29.20 36.25
C PHE A 965 -14.93 -30.25 37.35
N ARG A 966 -15.83 -31.25 37.42
CA ARG A 966 -15.86 -32.28 38.49
C ARG A 966 -14.50 -32.88 38.85
N ASN A 967 -13.62 -33.08 37.87
CA ASN A 967 -12.27 -33.62 38.02
C ASN A 967 -11.19 -32.68 37.46
N GLY A 968 -11.51 -31.39 37.37
CA GLY A 968 -10.66 -30.36 36.79
C GLY A 968 -9.91 -29.53 37.83
N VAL A 969 -9.14 -28.57 37.34
CA VAL A 969 -8.50 -27.52 38.15
C VAL A 969 -9.29 -26.21 38.00
N PRO A 970 -9.12 -25.23 38.90
CA PRO A 970 -9.66 -23.89 38.74
C PRO A 970 -9.31 -23.28 37.36
N ASP A 971 -10.30 -22.70 36.69
CA ASP A 971 -10.10 -21.90 35.47
C ASP A 971 -10.79 -20.54 35.58
N THR A 972 -10.33 -19.56 34.80
CA THR A 972 -10.88 -18.21 34.81
C THR A 972 -12.26 -18.16 34.18
N ASN A 973 -13.15 -17.30 34.67
CA ASN A 973 -14.38 -16.92 34.00
C ASN A 973 -14.49 -15.38 33.94
N PRO A 974 -14.52 -14.78 32.73
CA PRO A 974 -14.54 -15.43 31.42
C PRO A 974 -13.30 -16.32 31.13
N PRO A 975 -13.44 -17.41 30.34
CA PRO A 975 -12.32 -18.29 30.00
C PRO A 975 -11.24 -17.53 29.24
N LYS A 976 -10.00 -18.03 29.32
CA LYS A 976 -8.82 -17.41 28.68
C LYS A 976 -8.57 -15.95 29.10
N THR A 977 -8.98 -15.58 30.32
CA THR A 977 -8.61 -14.29 30.91
C THR A 977 -7.19 -14.38 31.45
N PHE A 978 -6.36 -13.39 31.13
CA PHE A 978 -5.03 -13.25 31.69
C PHE A 978 -5.11 -12.44 33.00
N THR A 979 -4.41 -12.87 34.05
CA THR A 979 -4.56 -12.31 35.40
C THR A 979 -3.27 -11.75 35.98
N GLY A 980 -2.15 -11.91 35.28
CA GLY A 980 -0.84 -11.46 35.72
C GLY A 980 -0.55 -10.01 35.35
N PRO A 981 0.53 -9.42 35.90
CA PRO A 981 1.02 -8.14 35.42
C PRO A 981 1.53 -8.25 33.97
N MET A 982 1.58 -7.11 33.29
CA MET A 982 2.08 -6.98 31.92
C MET A 982 3.05 -5.81 31.79
N VAL A 983 3.98 -5.92 30.86
CA VAL A 983 4.79 -4.79 30.35
C VAL A 983 4.78 -4.84 28.82
N ALA A 984 4.93 -3.68 28.19
CA ALA A 984 5.03 -3.59 26.74
C ALA A 984 6.39 -3.03 26.29
N LEU A 985 6.99 -3.66 25.29
CA LEU A 985 8.20 -3.20 24.63
C LEU A 985 7.85 -2.38 23.38
N ILE A 986 8.47 -1.21 23.26
CA ILE A 986 8.29 -0.27 22.15
C ILE A 986 9.64 0.26 21.66
N ASP A 987 9.73 0.60 20.38
CA ASP A 987 10.90 1.26 19.82
C ASP A 987 10.52 2.30 18.77
N GLU A 988 11.53 2.97 18.21
CA GLU A 988 11.35 3.95 17.13
C GLU A 988 10.67 3.40 15.88
N PHE A 989 10.57 2.08 15.72
CA PHE A 989 9.97 1.41 14.58
C PHE A 989 8.52 0.98 14.79
N SER A 990 8.01 1.02 16.03
CA SER A 990 6.57 0.91 16.31
C SER A 990 5.82 2.07 15.64
N ALA A 991 4.99 1.79 14.62
CA ALA A 991 4.46 2.80 13.71
C ALA A 991 2.94 2.74 13.50
N SER A 992 2.30 3.89 13.31
CA SER A 992 0.88 4.04 12.95
C SER A 992 -0.05 3.47 14.01
N ASP A 993 -0.87 2.46 13.72
CA ASP A 993 -1.63 1.79 14.79
C ASP A 993 -0.72 1.07 15.82
N GLY A 994 0.55 0.84 15.48
CA GLY A 994 1.63 0.48 16.40
C GLY A 994 2.10 1.62 17.31
N ASP A 995 1.79 2.90 17.00
CA ASP A 995 1.86 4.02 17.96
C ASP A 995 0.59 4.09 18.84
N ILE A 996 -0.57 3.79 18.26
CA ILE A 996 -1.87 3.86 18.95
C ILE A 996 -1.99 2.76 20.02
N PHE A 997 -1.48 1.54 19.76
CA PHE A 997 -1.45 0.45 20.72
C PHE A 997 -0.77 0.84 22.06
N PRO A 998 0.50 1.29 22.09
CA PRO A 998 1.14 1.65 23.35
C PRO A 998 0.48 2.86 24.02
N PHE A 999 -0.05 3.82 23.25
CA PHE A 999 -0.86 4.90 23.82
C PHE A 999 -2.09 4.37 24.57
N ARG A 1000 -2.83 3.42 23.98
CA ARG A 1000 -3.98 2.75 24.63
C ARG A 1000 -3.55 1.94 25.85
N PHE A 1001 -2.49 1.14 25.72
CA PHE A 1001 -1.95 0.28 26.78
C PHE A 1001 -1.59 1.10 28.03
N LYS A 1002 -0.88 2.21 27.85
CA LYS A 1002 -0.51 3.15 28.91
C LYS A 1002 -1.73 3.89 29.48
N THR A 1003 -2.60 4.42 28.63
CA THR A 1003 -3.78 5.20 29.05
C THR A 1003 -4.76 4.37 29.89
N LEU A 1004 -4.88 3.07 29.59
CA LEU A 1004 -5.74 2.13 30.32
C LEU A 1004 -5.05 1.51 31.55
N GLY A 1005 -3.77 1.81 31.79
CA GLY A 1005 -3.04 1.31 32.95
C GLY A 1005 -2.75 -0.20 32.90
N LEU A 1006 -2.63 -0.80 31.70
CA LEU A 1006 -2.40 -2.23 31.54
C LEU A 1006 -0.99 -2.67 31.99
N GLY A 1007 -0.03 -1.75 31.96
CA GLY A 1007 1.36 -2.02 32.33
C GLY A 1007 2.28 -0.85 31.95
N LYS A 1008 3.58 -1.00 32.23
CA LYS A 1008 4.60 -0.02 31.84
C LYS A 1008 5.05 -0.21 30.40
N LEU A 1009 5.31 0.90 29.71
CA LEU A 1009 6.00 0.93 28.43
C LEU A 1009 7.53 0.99 28.65
N ILE A 1010 8.29 0.17 27.95
CA ILE A 1010 9.74 0.06 28.08
C ILE A 1010 10.39 0.12 26.69
N GLY A 1011 11.43 0.92 26.53
CA GLY A 1011 12.21 0.99 25.28
C GLY A 1011 12.44 2.42 24.81
N LYS A 1012 12.08 2.73 23.55
CA LYS A 1012 12.26 4.07 22.95
C LYS A 1012 10.95 4.65 22.43
N ARG A 1013 10.94 5.97 22.23
CA ARG A 1013 9.83 6.70 21.62
C ARG A 1013 9.46 6.10 20.27
N THR A 1014 8.17 5.93 20.02
CA THR A 1014 7.62 5.36 18.78
C THR A 1014 7.67 6.31 17.58
N TRP A 1015 7.31 5.83 16.39
CA TRP A 1015 7.44 6.57 15.13
C TRP A 1015 6.68 7.90 15.10
N GLY A 1016 5.45 7.96 15.61
CA GLY A 1016 4.68 9.19 15.76
C GLY A 1016 3.97 9.66 14.50
N GLY A 1017 3.52 8.76 13.63
CA GLY A 1017 2.66 9.11 12.49
C GLY A 1017 1.32 8.40 12.59
N VAL A 1018 0.24 9.11 12.91
CA VAL A 1018 -1.09 8.52 13.19
C VAL A 1018 -2.24 9.15 12.42
N VAL A 1019 -1.97 10.06 11.50
CA VAL A 1019 -2.98 10.51 10.53
C VAL A 1019 -3.15 9.43 9.46
N GLY A 1020 -4.23 8.66 9.53
CA GLY A 1020 -4.46 7.52 8.67
C GLY A 1020 -4.87 7.90 7.24
N ILE A 1021 -4.81 6.89 6.37
CA ILE A 1021 -5.00 7.00 4.91
C ILE A 1021 -6.09 6.04 4.43
N ARG A 1022 -6.64 6.34 3.26
CA ARG A 1022 -7.47 5.41 2.47
C ARG A 1022 -6.72 4.98 1.21
N ASP A 1023 -7.34 4.13 0.42
CA ASP A 1023 -6.82 3.70 -0.88
C ASP A 1023 -6.41 4.91 -1.75
N PRO A 1024 -5.31 4.77 -2.52
CA PRO A 1024 -4.89 5.81 -3.44
C PRO A 1024 -5.93 6.00 -4.55
N LEU A 1025 -6.04 7.23 -5.05
CA LEU A 1025 -6.77 7.48 -6.29
C LEU A 1025 -5.81 7.18 -7.45
N PRO A 1026 -6.28 6.57 -8.56
CA PRO A 1026 -5.41 6.28 -9.69
C PRO A 1026 -4.83 7.59 -10.26
N LEU A 1027 -3.56 7.57 -10.62
CA LEU A 1027 -2.94 8.55 -11.51
C LEU A 1027 -2.94 7.99 -12.94
N THR A 1028 -2.91 8.86 -13.95
CA THR A 1028 -3.01 8.45 -15.36
C THR A 1028 -2.00 7.37 -15.75
N ASP A 1029 -0.82 7.35 -15.14
CA ASP A 1029 0.25 6.40 -15.45
C ASP A 1029 0.37 5.22 -14.47
N GLY A 1030 -0.63 5.02 -13.62
CA GLY A 1030 -0.64 3.96 -12.60
C GLY A 1030 0.15 4.27 -11.33
N GLY A 1031 0.65 5.49 -11.16
CA GLY A 1031 1.25 5.94 -9.90
C GLY A 1031 0.23 6.04 -8.75
N ASN A 1032 0.73 6.01 -7.51
CA ASN A 1032 -0.09 6.06 -6.31
C ASN A 1032 0.23 7.29 -5.45
N LEU A 1033 -0.82 7.91 -4.89
CA LEU A 1033 -0.74 8.99 -3.90
C LEU A 1033 -1.58 8.65 -2.66
N PHE A 1034 -0.92 8.62 -1.51
CA PHE A 1034 -1.54 8.38 -0.22
C PHE A 1034 -1.73 9.70 0.51
N LYS A 1035 -2.99 9.97 0.90
CA LYS A 1035 -3.47 11.26 1.40
C LYS A 1035 -3.86 11.06 2.86
N PRO A 1036 -3.25 11.75 3.83
CA PRO A 1036 -3.65 11.64 5.24
C PRO A 1036 -5.01 12.29 5.47
N GLU A 1037 -6.03 11.50 5.81
CA GLU A 1037 -7.43 11.97 5.82
C GLU A 1037 -8.09 11.97 7.21
N PHE A 1038 -7.62 11.15 8.16
CA PHE A 1038 -8.24 11.03 9.47
C PHE A 1038 -7.21 10.98 10.60
N ALA A 1039 -7.29 11.93 11.52
CA ALA A 1039 -6.33 12.12 12.59
C ALA A 1039 -6.97 11.89 13.97
N PRO A 1040 -6.34 11.12 14.88
CA PRO A 1040 -6.78 11.02 16.26
C PRO A 1040 -6.45 12.30 17.04
N TYR A 1041 -7.33 12.67 17.96
CA TYR A 1041 -7.15 13.78 18.89
C TYR A 1041 -7.38 13.32 20.34
N SER A 1042 -6.92 14.12 21.30
CA SER A 1042 -7.05 13.82 22.73
C SER A 1042 -8.51 13.60 23.14
N LYS A 1043 -8.79 12.70 24.10
CA LYS A 1043 -10.15 12.47 24.63
C LYS A 1043 -10.81 13.72 25.23
N GLU A 1044 -10.01 14.69 25.70
CA GLU A 1044 -10.49 15.99 26.21
C GLU A 1044 -10.80 17.01 25.10
N GLY A 1045 -10.50 16.70 23.84
CA GLY A 1045 -10.68 17.62 22.71
C GLY A 1045 -9.72 18.82 22.71
N LYS A 1046 -8.57 18.74 23.41
CA LYS A 1046 -7.63 19.86 23.59
C LYS A 1046 -6.46 19.88 22.61
N GLY A 1047 -6.18 18.80 21.89
CA GLY A 1047 -5.10 18.79 20.90
C GLY A 1047 -4.98 17.49 20.12
N TRP A 1048 -4.17 17.56 19.07
CA TRP A 1048 -3.69 16.40 18.32
C TRP A 1048 -2.65 15.67 19.17
N ILE A 1049 -2.78 14.36 19.28
CA ILE A 1049 -1.90 13.52 20.09
C ILE A 1049 -1.07 12.63 19.18
N ILE A 1050 0.12 12.25 19.63
CA ILE A 1050 1.04 11.31 18.96
C ILE A 1050 1.65 11.84 17.65
N GLU A 1051 0.87 12.41 16.73
CA GLU A 1051 1.34 12.89 15.43
C GLU A 1051 2.53 13.87 15.55
N GLY A 1052 3.61 13.58 14.83
CA GLY A 1052 4.86 14.35 14.84
C GLY A 1052 5.79 14.09 16.03
N HIS A 1053 5.37 13.29 17.03
CA HIS A 1053 6.15 12.99 18.25
C HIS A 1053 6.25 11.49 18.54
N GLY A 1054 5.15 10.75 18.62
CA GLY A 1054 5.12 9.36 19.06
C GLY A 1054 4.64 9.19 20.50
N VAL A 1055 4.93 8.03 21.07
CA VAL A 1055 4.59 7.65 22.45
C VAL A 1055 5.88 7.41 23.21
N ASP A 1056 6.10 8.18 24.28
CA ASP A 1056 7.25 8.01 25.15
C ASP A 1056 7.08 6.81 26.09
N PRO A 1057 8.14 5.98 26.27
CA PRO A 1057 8.13 4.90 27.25
C PRO A 1057 8.07 5.44 28.68
N ASP A 1058 7.61 4.62 29.62
CA ASP A 1058 7.72 4.91 31.05
C ASP A 1058 9.14 4.65 31.56
N ILE A 1059 9.83 3.67 30.95
CA ILE A 1059 11.23 3.34 31.22
C ILE A 1059 11.99 3.40 29.89
N PHE A 1060 12.74 4.48 29.71
CA PHE A 1060 13.60 4.65 28.54
C PHE A 1060 14.80 3.69 28.60
N VAL A 1061 15.00 2.93 27.51
CA VAL A 1061 16.16 2.05 27.29
C VAL A 1061 16.51 2.08 25.81
N ASP A 1062 17.72 2.53 25.48
CA ASP A 1062 18.31 2.38 24.13
C ASP A 1062 19.26 1.18 24.14
N ASN A 1063 19.18 0.34 23.10
CA ASN A 1063 20.10 -0.78 22.93
C ASN A 1063 21.45 -0.24 22.45
N ASP A 1064 22.53 -0.56 23.19
CA ASP A 1064 23.88 -0.28 22.72
C ASP A 1064 24.13 -1.08 21.43
N PRO A 1065 24.50 -0.42 20.32
CA PRO A 1065 24.65 -1.10 19.04
C PRO A 1065 25.65 -2.25 19.06
N ALA A 1066 26.78 -2.12 19.78
CA ALA A 1066 27.78 -3.17 19.80
C ALA A 1066 27.29 -4.39 20.60
N LYS A 1067 26.53 -4.18 21.68
CA LYS A 1067 25.88 -5.25 22.45
C LYS A 1067 24.78 -5.94 21.65
N GLU A 1068 23.90 -5.16 21.02
CA GLU A 1068 22.81 -5.67 20.19
C GLU A 1068 23.34 -6.52 19.02
N PHE A 1069 24.41 -6.07 18.35
CA PHE A 1069 25.07 -6.84 17.30
C PHE A 1069 25.59 -8.20 17.79
N ARG A 1070 26.06 -8.29 19.05
CA ARG A 1070 26.47 -9.56 19.68
C ARG A 1070 25.29 -10.38 20.22
N GLY A 1071 24.07 -9.90 20.05
CA GLY A 1071 22.84 -10.59 20.42
C GLY A 1071 22.33 -10.30 21.84
N GLU A 1072 22.90 -9.31 22.53
CA GLU A 1072 22.44 -8.82 23.84
C GLU A 1072 21.30 -7.79 23.66
N ASP A 1073 20.10 -8.07 24.16
CA ASP A 1073 18.93 -7.18 24.05
C ASP A 1073 18.63 -6.52 25.40
N GLN A 1074 19.09 -5.27 25.57
CA GLN A 1074 18.97 -4.55 26.86
C GLN A 1074 17.53 -4.13 27.15
N GLN A 1075 16.73 -3.84 26.13
CA GLN A 1075 15.31 -3.54 26.30
C GLN A 1075 14.56 -4.78 26.81
N LEU A 1076 14.76 -5.94 26.20
CA LEU A 1076 14.17 -7.20 26.67
C LEU A 1076 14.62 -7.55 28.08
N ASP A 1077 15.92 -7.41 28.38
CA ASP A 1077 16.45 -7.65 29.72
C ASP A 1077 15.82 -6.72 30.77
N ARG A 1078 15.62 -5.43 30.43
CA ARG A 1078 14.94 -4.50 31.33
C ARG A 1078 13.47 -4.87 31.53
N ALA A 1079 12.78 -5.33 30.49
CA ALA A 1079 11.41 -5.81 30.60
C ALA A 1079 11.30 -7.06 31.47
N ILE A 1080 12.21 -8.02 31.33
CA ILE A 1080 12.31 -9.20 32.20
C ILE A 1080 12.53 -8.78 33.66
N GLN A 1081 13.45 -7.85 33.91
CA GLN A 1081 13.69 -7.33 35.26
C GLN A 1081 12.43 -6.66 35.83
N GLU A 1082 11.78 -5.79 35.05
CA GLU A 1082 10.60 -5.06 35.50
C GLU A 1082 9.45 -6.02 35.81
N ILE A 1083 9.17 -6.96 34.93
CA ILE A 1083 8.04 -7.86 35.09
C ILE A 1083 8.25 -8.84 36.25
N GLN A 1084 9.50 -9.26 36.52
CA GLN A 1084 9.83 -10.04 37.71
C GLN A 1084 9.67 -9.25 39.01
N GLU A 1085 9.96 -7.94 38.99
CA GLU A 1085 9.69 -7.07 40.14
C GLU A 1085 8.19 -6.90 40.36
N GLU A 1086 7.43 -6.64 39.29
CA GLU A 1086 5.97 -6.54 39.37
C GLU A 1086 5.35 -7.84 39.91
N LEU A 1087 5.87 -9.01 39.50
CA LEU A 1087 5.42 -10.31 39.99
C LEU A 1087 5.51 -10.47 41.50
N LYS A 1088 6.48 -9.85 42.18
CA LYS A 1088 6.60 -9.95 43.64
C LYS A 1088 5.38 -9.40 44.39
N THR A 1089 4.66 -8.46 43.78
CA THR A 1089 3.54 -7.76 44.41
C THR A 1089 2.21 -7.93 43.68
N LYS A 1090 2.23 -8.23 42.38
CA LYS A 1090 1.05 -8.35 41.51
C LYS A 1090 0.78 -9.79 41.04
N ARG A 1091 1.55 -10.78 41.51
CA ARG A 1091 1.28 -12.19 41.18
C ARG A 1091 -0.13 -12.55 41.64
N TYR A 1092 -0.88 -13.16 40.73
CA TYR A 1092 -2.20 -13.71 41.01
C TYR A 1092 -2.22 -15.20 40.70
N ASP A 1093 -2.47 -16.01 41.72
CA ASP A 1093 -2.74 -17.44 41.60
C ASP A 1093 -4.23 -17.66 41.81
N LEU A 1094 -4.85 -18.50 40.96
CA LEU A 1094 -6.25 -18.85 41.14
C LEU A 1094 -6.41 -19.56 42.50
N PRO A 1095 -7.36 -19.15 43.36
CA PRO A 1095 -7.66 -19.86 44.59
C PRO A 1095 -8.03 -21.34 44.32
N PRO A 1096 -7.75 -22.23 45.28
CA PRO A 1096 -8.16 -23.63 45.16
C PRO A 1096 -9.69 -23.76 45.15
N ILE A 1097 -10.16 -24.91 44.68
CA ILE A 1097 -11.57 -25.28 44.75
C ILE A 1097 -11.99 -25.28 46.24
N PRO A 1098 -13.10 -24.61 46.63
CA PRO A 1098 -13.59 -24.64 48.00
C PRO A 1098 -14.02 -26.06 48.40
N PRO A 1099 -14.15 -26.37 49.71
CA PRO A 1099 -14.72 -27.65 50.14
C PRO A 1099 -16.06 -27.94 49.45
N TYR A 1100 -16.24 -29.18 49.00
CA TYR A 1100 -17.47 -29.57 48.34
C TYR A 1100 -18.68 -29.45 49.28
N PRO A 1101 -19.86 -29.04 48.79
CA PRO A 1101 -21.06 -28.98 49.61
C PRO A 1101 -21.39 -30.36 50.19
N ASP A 1102 -21.52 -30.41 51.51
CA ASP A 1102 -22.05 -31.55 52.25
C ASP A 1102 -23.44 -31.16 52.77
N HIS A 1103 -24.48 -31.64 52.09
CA HIS A 1103 -25.88 -31.45 52.48
C HIS A 1103 -26.42 -32.74 53.09
N PRO A 1104 -26.10 -33.06 54.36
CA PRO A 1104 -26.72 -34.19 55.01
C PRO A 1104 -28.24 -33.94 55.02
N MET A 1105 -29.02 -34.85 54.43
CA MET A 1105 -30.48 -34.79 54.54
C MET A 1105 -30.81 -34.86 56.03
N LYS A 1106 -31.24 -33.73 56.62
CA LYS A 1106 -31.92 -33.78 57.91
C LYS A 1106 -33.16 -34.65 57.71
N GLY A 1107 -33.30 -35.71 58.51
CA GLY A 1107 -34.53 -36.49 58.53
C GLY A 1107 -35.69 -35.55 58.84
N SER A 1108 -36.67 -35.52 57.92
CA SER A 1108 -37.91 -34.71 57.89
C SER A 1108 -37.77 -33.20 57.88
#